data_AF-A0A3A0D9P5-F1
#
_entry.id   AF-A0A3A0D9P5-F1
#
_cell.length_a   1.000
_cell.length_b   1.000
_cell.length_c   1.000
_cell.angle_alpha   90.00
_cell.angle_beta   90.00
_cell.angle_gamma   90.00
#
_symmetry.space_group_name_H-M   'P 1'
#
loop_
_entity.id
_entity.type
_entity.pdbx_description
1 polymer ?
#
loop_
_entity_poly.entity_id
_entity_poly.type
_entity_poly.pdbx_seq_one_letter_code
_entity_poly.pdbx_strand_id
1 'polypeptide(L)'
;MSGFDGIAPQLIRVLRIGTFVSLVLAWCCVARTADPATSPSASTSTSRVFPGKEWQRRSPADVGLDETKLAEFRDIVGGRGCVVRRGYLVYSWRDYDKPHDIASALKPLYGYLLTQAVASGKLKDFDARVADFWQHDPRVRDAKNHKDLALSFRHLAFQTASLGYEEPPGAAYDYNDPTMGFFWDTLINRVYGVSWEDAEAKVIRPLLAEPLGFQDGTPGVLQRNTGRFQVSARDFCRFGLLMLHRGRWAGKQILREDLAATMVDDPLPLSVPRTVAKKADTIFPVRSIGGGGNQTDHNGGYSWMWWLNRRARDGNLWFPDVGDDFFACFGHGGQEGLAVLPGDEVVVSWIGNELHQDRERGNRAFRTLAAAVTDTPKTTRRPIRGQIVVDPEHPARLVYHDTWIDVPTAPGGKRLKPCFLVGPGDPEELLWKDTRANVDLLKARRARCTYLTAELRDFGGGSLPTGEAMDAQIAAWNRTITELEAAGVATVFFFLDDGARRDDWPDFVDRIVERLKHHRLLIWCVAEEYEELGGDARELAGHIAERIRQRDQFGHVIGIHQLHGTKFAFAGDARFDMFLLQYNVDTPEKLHAGCVEAWRSTGGRHVLNMSECAAHSQHGDDHVRRMNWASVMGGASVVQVLEMGRASDRAEWNSAQRYRDCATLADFFESIDANGLVPADELTFGGTQYVLAKPGHAYVAYASEPKARLGLRDLPDGKYALTWIECGTGRRMEQTANGKGDTAWNVPGELSGEVAVYVRLGK
;
A
#
# COMPACT_ATOMS: atom_id res chain seq x y z
N MET A 1 -50.76 -43.14 50.84
CA MET A 1 -50.06 -44.14 50.01
C MET A 1 -49.68 -43.46 48.69
N SER A 2 -48.44 -43.39 48.19
CA SER A 2 -47.08 -43.46 48.80
C SER A 2 -46.04 -43.36 47.65
N GLY A 3 -44.85 -42.78 47.81
CA GLY A 3 -44.26 -42.05 48.93
C GLY A 3 -42.72 -42.17 48.95
N PHE A 4 -42.00 -41.07 49.22
CA PHE A 4 -40.52 -40.93 49.15
C PHE A 4 -39.92 -41.03 47.72
N ASP A 5 -38.76 -40.43 47.38
CA ASP A 5 -37.76 -39.72 48.22
C ASP A 5 -37.14 -38.47 47.51
N GLY A 6 -36.23 -37.74 48.20
CA GLY A 6 -35.61 -36.47 47.77
C GLY A 6 -34.55 -36.55 46.64
N ILE A 7 -33.63 -35.57 46.44
CA ILE A 7 -33.19 -34.40 47.23
C ILE A 7 -32.89 -33.21 46.26
N ALA A 8 -32.83 -31.96 46.77
CA ALA A 8 -32.63 -30.69 46.05
C ALA A 8 -31.23 -30.06 46.41
N PRO A 9 -30.77 -28.86 45.95
CA PRO A 9 -31.58 -27.80 45.31
C PRO A 9 -30.91 -26.78 44.31
N GLN A 10 -31.77 -25.91 43.74
CA GLN A 10 -31.53 -24.50 43.31
C GLN A 10 -30.56 -24.17 42.14
N LEU A 11 -30.79 -23.11 41.33
CA LEU A 11 -32.05 -22.50 40.82
C LEU A 11 -31.72 -21.55 39.64
N ILE A 12 -32.66 -21.33 38.71
CA ILE A 12 -32.54 -20.37 37.59
C ILE A 12 -33.75 -19.42 37.54
N ARG A 13 -33.53 -18.10 37.42
CA ARG A 13 -34.49 -17.09 36.90
C ARG A 13 -33.73 -15.90 36.24
N VAL A 14 -34.08 -15.19 35.14
CA VAL A 14 -35.08 -15.29 34.02
C VAL A 14 -35.98 -14.03 33.89
N LEU A 15 -35.95 -13.40 32.68
CA LEU A 15 -36.80 -12.29 32.16
C LEU A 15 -36.53 -10.87 32.77
N ARG A 16 -36.84 -9.72 32.12
CA ARG A 16 -37.69 -9.45 30.91
C ARG A 16 -37.37 -8.14 30.16
N ILE A 17 -37.25 -8.23 28.82
CA ILE A 17 -37.86 -7.42 27.73
C ILE A 17 -38.35 -5.98 28.02
N GLY A 18 -38.00 -5.02 27.14
CA GLY A 18 -38.77 -3.78 26.92
C GLY A 18 -38.20 -2.83 25.85
N THR A 19 -38.87 -2.66 24.70
CA THR A 19 -38.47 -1.75 23.60
C THR A 19 -39.55 -0.68 23.38
N PHE A 20 -39.19 0.60 23.20
CA PHE A 20 -40.08 1.62 22.65
C PHE A 20 -39.32 2.79 21.98
N VAL A 21 -39.97 3.47 21.03
CA VAL A 21 -39.40 4.56 20.21
C VAL A 21 -40.26 5.82 20.34
N SER A 22 -39.65 7.01 20.43
CA SER A 22 -40.22 8.30 19.98
C SER A 22 -39.19 9.43 19.94
N LEU A 23 -39.36 10.34 18.97
CA LEU A 23 -38.61 11.60 18.81
C LEU A 23 -39.38 12.77 19.42
N VAL A 24 -38.71 13.69 20.12
CA VAL A 24 -39.13 15.09 20.28
C VAL A 24 -37.90 16.01 20.27
N LEU A 25 -37.94 17.06 19.46
CA LEU A 25 -37.01 18.20 19.49
C LEU A 25 -37.66 19.37 20.26
N ALA A 26 -36.93 19.98 21.19
CA ALA A 26 -37.32 21.26 21.80
C ALA A 26 -36.10 22.08 22.23
N TRP A 27 -36.02 23.33 21.76
CA TRP A 27 -35.08 24.34 22.26
C TRP A 27 -35.56 24.89 23.61
N CYS A 28 -34.63 25.18 24.52
CA CYS A 28 -34.84 26.13 25.61
C CYS A 28 -33.58 27.01 25.76
N CYS A 29 -33.73 28.31 25.55
CA CYS A 29 -32.66 29.28 25.75
C CYS A 29 -32.59 29.72 27.23
N VAL A 30 -31.40 29.70 27.83
CA VAL A 30 -31.12 30.43 29.08
C VAL A 30 -29.85 31.24 28.89
N ALA A 31 -29.95 32.55 28.96
CA ALA A 31 -28.81 33.45 28.90
C ALA A 31 -28.14 33.57 30.29
N ARG A 32 -26.81 33.53 30.33
CA ARG A 32 -26.01 34.01 31.48
C ARG A 32 -24.84 34.87 31.00
N THR A 33 -24.89 36.14 31.40
CA THR A 33 -23.77 37.02 31.78
C THR A 33 -22.37 36.71 31.22
N ALA A 34 -21.83 37.65 30.45
CA ALA A 34 -20.44 37.64 30.02
C ALA A 34 -19.48 38.04 31.16
N ASP A 35 -18.25 37.52 31.09
CA ASP A 35 -17.04 38.00 31.78
C ASP A 35 -15.83 37.84 30.82
N PRO A 36 -14.65 38.44 31.09
CA PRO A 36 -13.84 38.99 30.00
C PRO A 36 -12.84 38.05 29.31
N ALA A 37 -12.81 38.17 27.99
CA ALA A 37 -11.62 38.21 27.14
C ALA A 37 -10.44 37.27 27.48
N THR A 38 -10.67 35.95 27.46
CA THR A 38 -9.60 34.99 27.13
C THR A 38 -9.71 34.66 25.65
N SER A 39 -8.71 35.07 24.85
CA SER A 39 -8.71 34.73 23.42
C SER A 39 -8.52 33.22 23.26
N PRO A 40 -9.41 32.48 22.55
CA PRO A 40 -9.12 31.10 22.22
C PRO A 40 -7.88 31.09 21.32
N SER A 41 -6.78 30.53 21.82
CA SER A 41 -5.64 30.18 20.99
C SER A 41 -6.11 29.10 20.02
N ALA A 42 -6.54 29.52 18.83
CA ALA A 42 -7.01 28.61 17.81
C ALA A 42 -5.92 27.60 17.52
N SER A 43 -6.19 26.33 17.81
CA SER A 43 -5.36 25.21 17.37
C SER A 43 -5.39 25.22 15.85
N THR A 44 -4.34 25.79 15.25
CA THR A 44 -4.18 25.82 13.80
C THR A 44 -3.85 24.43 13.31
N SER A 45 -4.90 23.62 13.17
CA SER A 45 -4.97 22.67 12.06
C SER A 45 -4.56 23.43 10.81
N THR A 46 -3.49 22.99 10.16
CA THR A 46 -2.91 23.65 8.99
C THR A 46 -3.81 23.37 7.80
N SER A 47 -4.94 24.10 7.73
CA SER A 47 -5.94 24.00 6.68
C SER A 47 -5.27 24.05 5.32
N ARG A 48 -5.33 22.95 4.56
CA ARG A 48 -4.67 22.82 3.25
C ARG A 48 -4.99 24.04 2.39
N VAL A 49 -3.95 24.79 2.03
CA VAL A 49 -4.10 26.07 1.33
C VAL A 49 -4.38 25.79 -0.14
N PHE A 50 -5.31 26.55 -0.71
CA PHE A 50 -5.60 26.51 -2.14
C PHE A 50 -5.51 27.94 -2.69
N PRO A 51 -4.96 28.14 -3.90
CA PRO A 51 -4.89 29.45 -4.51
C PRO A 51 -6.29 29.97 -4.84
N GLY A 52 -6.56 31.23 -4.49
CA GLY A 52 -7.78 31.92 -4.88
C GLY A 52 -7.73 32.36 -6.35
N LYS A 53 -8.29 33.53 -6.64
CA LYS A 53 -8.12 34.18 -7.95
C LYS A 53 -6.64 34.38 -8.30
N GLU A 54 -5.82 34.72 -7.31
CA GLU A 54 -4.37 34.78 -7.43
C GLU A 54 -3.74 33.71 -6.52
N TRP A 55 -2.58 33.17 -6.91
CA TRP A 55 -1.75 32.39 -6.00
C TRP A 55 -1.26 33.26 -4.84
N GLN A 56 -1.46 32.80 -3.60
CA GLN A 56 -0.80 33.41 -2.46
C GLN A 56 0.70 33.10 -2.51
N ARG A 57 1.53 34.14 -2.36
CA ARG A 57 2.99 34.04 -2.36
C ARG A 57 3.55 33.89 -0.96
N ARG A 58 4.67 33.17 -0.85
CA ARG A 58 5.54 33.04 0.33
C ARG A 58 7.00 33.10 -0.14
N SER A 59 7.93 33.43 0.76
CA SER A 59 9.35 33.16 0.50
C SER A 59 9.61 31.65 0.60
N PRO A 60 10.71 31.14 0.01
CA PRO A 60 11.16 29.77 0.24
C PRO A 60 11.33 29.45 1.73
N ALA A 61 11.89 30.37 2.52
CA ALA A 61 12.11 30.17 3.95
C ALA A 61 10.81 30.01 4.76
N ASP A 62 9.76 30.79 4.46
CA ASP A 62 8.43 30.68 5.13
C ASP A 62 7.80 29.29 4.98
N VAL A 63 8.20 28.54 3.95
CA VAL A 63 7.69 27.19 3.64
C VAL A 63 8.81 26.15 3.64
N GLY A 64 9.88 26.34 4.42
CA GLY A 64 10.92 25.32 4.62
C GLY A 64 11.64 24.90 3.34
N LEU A 65 12.03 25.85 2.49
CA LEU A 65 12.81 25.64 1.27
C LEU A 65 14.09 26.50 1.26
N ASP A 66 15.21 25.89 0.87
CA ASP A 66 16.48 26.54 0.56
C ASP A 66 16.41 27.22 -0.82
N GLU A 67 16.39 28.55 -0.84
CA GLU A 67 16.34 29.36 -2.06
C GLU A 67 17.58 29.17 -2.97
N THR A 68 18.74 28.84 -2.41
CA THR A 68 19.96 28.53 -3.18
C THR A 68 19.78 27.23 -3.95
N LYS A 69 19.12 26.23 -3.36
CA LYS A 69 18.77 24.98 -4.04
C LYS A 69 17.67 25.16 -5.08
N LEU A 70 16.71 26.04 -4.85
CA LEU A 70 15.74 26.43 -5.89
C LEU A 70 16.40 27.20 -7.04
N ALA A 71 17.43 28.00 -6.77
CA ALA A 71 18.25 28.64 -7.80
C ALA A 71 19.12 27.64 -8.57
N GLU A 72 19.72 26.65 -7.90
CA GLU A 72 20.46 25.56 -8.58
C GLU A 72 19.51 24.72 -9.45
N PHE A 73 18.31 24.39 -8.96
CA PHE A 73 17.26 23.73 -9.73
C PHE A 73 16.88 24.53 -10.98
N ARG A 74 16.57 25.82 -10.81
CA ARG A 74 16.30 26.77 -11.90
C ARG A 74 17.39 26.77 -12.96
N ASP A 75 18.66 26.70 -12.57
CA ASP A 75 19.78 26.76 -13.50
C ASP A 75 20.06 25.41 -14.20
N ILE A 76 19.69 24.28 -13.59
CA ILE A 76 19.65 22.97 -14.26
C ILE A 76 18.52 22.91 -15.30
N VAL A 77 17.33 23.37 -14.93
CA VAL A 77 16.12 23.32 -15.76
C VAL A 77 16.12 24.41 -16.83
N GLY A 78 16.70 25.57 -16.56
CA GLY A 78 16.74 26.71 -17.47
C GLY A 78 15.36 27.30 -17.77
N GLY A 79 15.25 27.98 -18.93
CA GLY A 79 13.99 28.52 -19.46
C GLY A 79 13.17 29.35 -18.46
N ARG A 80 11.92 28.93 -18.18
CA ARG A 80 10.96 29.63 -17.30
C ARG A 80 10.05 28.64 -16.56
N GLY A 81 9.55 29.00 -15.39
CA GLY A 81 8.71 28.10 -14.59
C GLY A 81 8.47 28.56 -13.15
N CYS A 82 7.83 27.71 -12.36
CA CYS A 82 7.57 27.98 -10.95
C CYS A 82 7.46 26.72 -10.09
N VAL A 83 7.84 26.88 -8.81
CA VAL A 83 7.65 25.92 -7.72
C VAL A 83 6.50 26.40 -6.84
N VAL A 84 5.64 25.46 -6.48
CA VAL A 84 4.56 25.56 -5.51
C VAL A 84 4.85 24.59 -4.37
N ARG A 85 4.58 25.00 -3.12
CA ARG A 85 4.65 24.11 -1.96
C ARG A 85 3.53 24.45 -0.97
N ARG A 86 2.89 23.42 -0.40
CA ARG A 86 1.78 23.58 0.58
C ARG A 86 0.68 24.58 0.14
N GLY A 87 0.36 24.59 -1.16
CA GLY A 87 -0.64 25.49 -1.73
C GLY A 87 -0.19 26.94 -2.00
N TYR A 88 1.06 27.29 -1.73
CA TYR A 88 1.63 28.62 -2.01
C TYR A 88 2.50 28.61 -3.27
N LEU A 89 2.57 29.75 -3.97
CA LEU A 89 3.58 30.02 -5.00
C LEU A 89 4.86 30.55 -4.33
N VAL A 90 5.94 29.77 -4.39
CA VAL A 90 7.10 29.95 -3.49
C VAL A 90 8.39 30.29 -4.23
N TYR A 91 8.49 29.93 -5.51
CA TYR A 91 9.59 30.35 -6.39
C TYR A 91 9.11 30.45 -7.84
N SER A 92 9.60 31.43 -8.59
CA SER A 92 9.16 31.68 -9.99
C SER A 92 10.26 32.37 -10.79
N TRP A 93 10.55 31.91 -12.01
CA TRP A 93 11.59 32.48 -12.86
C TRP A 93 11.11 32.76 -14.29
N ARG A 94 11.51 33.94 -14.81
CA ARG A 94 11.09 34.52 -16.11
C ARG A 94 9.56 34.47 -16.27
N ASP A 95 9.05 34.30 -17.50
CA ASP A 95 7.63 34.44 -17.83
C ASP A 95 6.79 33.18 -17.48
N TYR A 96 6.91 32.70 -16.24
CA TYR A 96 6.20 31.53 -15.69
C TYR A 96 4.66 31.63 -15.79
N ASP A 97 4.15 32.85 -15.93
CA ASP A 97 2.73 33.20 -16.01
C ASP A 97 2.20 33.30 -17.45
N LYS A 98 3.01 32.98 -18.47
CA LYS A 98 2.59 33.07 -19.89
C LYS A 98 2.21 31.69 -20.45
N PRO A 99 1.01 31.55 -21.04
CA PRO A 99 0.63 30.35 -21.77
C PRO A 99 1.61 29.94 -22.87
N HIS A 100 1.70 28.64 -23.12
CA HIS A 100 2.54 28.00 -24.14
C HIS A 100 2.03 26.57 -24.39
N ASP A 101 2.36 26.00 -25.55
CA ASP A 101 2.11 24.59 -25.85
C ASP A 101 2.90 23.69 -24.87
N ILE A 102 2.19 23.00 -23.96
CA ILE A 102 2.80 22.05 -23.00
C ILE A 102 3.16 20.69 -23.65
N ALA A 103 2.88 20.54 -24.95
CA ALA A 103 3.16 19.35 -25.74
C ALA A 103 2.67 18.06 -25.07
N SER A 104 3.49 17.00 -25.05
CA SER A 104 3.13 15.71 -24.45
C SER A 104 2.88 15.74 -22.93
N ALA A 105 3.19 16.83 -22.22
CA ALA A 105 2.79 16.97 -20.81
C ALA A 105 1.26 17.13 -20.66
N LEU A 106 0.51 17.42 -21.73
CA LEU A 106 -0.96 17.50 -21.68
C LEU A 106 -1.67 16.17 -21.40
N LYS A 107 -1.00 15.03 -21.56
CA LYS A 107 -1.65 13.72 -21.63
C LYS A 107 -2.48 13.39 -20.36
N PRO A 108 -2.01 13.66 -19.13
CA PRO A 108 -2.84 13.60 -17.93
C PRO A 108 -4.15 14.41 -17.94
N LEU A 109 -4.24 15.50 -18.71
CA LEU A 109 -5.48 16.28 -18.83
C LEU A 109 -6.54 15.51 -19.64
N TYR A 110 -6.14 14.66 -20.59
CA TYR A 110 -7.08 13.75 -21.27
C TYR A 110 -7.50 12.61 -20.33
N GLY A 111 -6.57 12.07 -19.53
CA GLY A 111 -6.87 11.11 -18.46
C GLY A 111 -7.87 11.66 -17.43
N TYR A 112 -7.69 12.92 -17.03
CA TYR A 112 -8.60 13.67 -16.15
C TYR A 112 -10.00 13.84 -16.77
N LEU A 113 -10.08 14.19 -18.06
CA LEU A 113 -11.37 14.30 -18.75
C LEU A 113 -12.04 12.93 -18.93
N LEU A 114 -11.27 11.85 -19.06
CA LEU A 114 -11.81 10.49 -19.09
C LEU A 114 -12.36 10.04 -17.72
N THR A 115 -11.65 10.31 -16.63
CA THR A 115 -12.14 10.02 -15.28
C THR A 115 -13.36 10.89 -14.93
N GLN A 116 -13.43 12.15 -15.38
CA GLN A 116 -14.63 12.98 -15.28
C GLN A 116 -15.81 12.44 -16.14
N ALA A 117 -15.55 11.88 -17.32
CA ALA A 117 -16.60 11.26 -18.13
C ALA A 117 -17.21 10.03 -17.44
N VAL A 118 -16.40 9.20 -16.76
CA VAL A 118 -16.89 8.09 -15.93
C VAL A 118 -17.59 8.59 -14.66
N ALA A 119 -17.01 9.55 -13.95
CA ALA A 119 -17.60 10.09 -12.71
C ALA A 119 -18.96 10.79 -12.95
N SER A 120 -19.19 11.34 -14.14
CA SER A 120 -20.47 11.96 -14.55
C SER A 120 -21.42 11.00 -15.29
N GLY A 121 -21.07 9.72 -15.44
CA GLY A 121 -21.90 8.71 -16.13
C GLY A 121 -22.03 8.90 -17.65
N LYS A 122 -21.24 9.82 -18.25
CA LYS A 122 -21.14 9.98 -19.72
C LYS A 122 -20.43 8.80 -20.38
N LEU A 123 -19.53 8.16 -19.65
CA LEU A 123 -18.94 6.87 -19.99
C LEU A 123 -19.27 5.86 -18.88
N LYS A 124 -19.63 4.63 -19.25
CA LYS A 124 -20.02 3.58 -18.30
C LYS A 124 -18.87 3.18 -17.36
N ASP A 125 -17.72 2.90 -17.95
CA ASP A 125 -16.47 2.49 -17.32
C ASP A 125 -15.34 2.61 -18.36
N PHE A 126 -14.09 2.34 -17.97
CA PHE A 126 -12.94 2.44 -18.87
C PHE A 126 -12.85 1.30 -19.91
N ASP A 127 -13.58 0.21 -19.71
CA ASP A 127 -13.53 -0.98 -20.58
C ASP A 127 -14.63 -0.99 -21.65
N ALA A 128 -15.53 0.00 -21.61
CA ALA A 128 -16.43 0.38 -22.68
C ALA A 128 -15.70 0.46 -24.04
N ARG A 129 -16.34 -0.11 -25.08
CA ARG A 129 -15.71 -0.29 -26.39
C ARG A 129 -15.75 1.00 -27.19
N VAL A 130 -14.60 1.39 -27.75
CA VAL A 130 -14.48 2.62 -28.55
C VAL A 130 -15.27 2.53 -29.86
N ALA A 131 -15.42 1.33 -30.44
CA ALA A 131 -16.20 1.10 -31.65
C ALA A 131 -17.67 1.55 -31.52
N ASP A 132 -18.26 1.46 -30.32
CA ASP A 132 -19.66 1.85 -30.09
C ASP A 132 -19.91 3.35 -30.27
N PHE A 133 -18.87 4.17 -30.09
CA PHE A 133 -18.90 5.62 -30.31
C PHE A 133 -18.68 6.02 -31.78
N TRP A 134 -18.38 5.06 -32.66
CA TRP A 134 -18.02 5.28 -34.07
C TRP A 134 -18.87 4.46 -35.07
N GLN A 135 -19.97 3.83 -34.64
CA GLN A 135 -20.86 3.00 -35.48
C GLN A 135 -21.48 3.70 -36.71
N HIS A 136 -21.36 5.03 -36.82
CA HIS A 136 -21.79 5.83 -37.97
C HIS A 136 -20.71 5.92 -39.07
N ASP A 137 -19.44 5.65 -38.77
CA ASP A 137 -18.36 5.61 -39.75
C ASP A 137 -18.41 4.27 -40.50
N PRO A 138 -18.54 4.25 -41.85
CA PRO A 138 -18.63 3.00 -42.60
C PRO A 138 -17.45 2.04 -42.34
N ARG A 139 -16.25 2.55 -42.08
CA ARG A 139 -15.06 1.70 -41.80
C ARG A 139 -15.19 0.93 -40.50
N VAL A 140 -15.86 1.49 -39.50
CA VAL A 140 -16.08 0.84 -38.19
C VAL A 140 -17.34 -0.02 -38.23
N ARG A 141 -18.41 0.47 -38.88
CA ARG A 141 -19.69 -0.23 -39.04
C ARG A 141 -19.58 -1.51 -39.87
N ASP A 142 -18.84 -1.46 -40.97
CA ASP A 142 -18.77 -2.55 -41.95
C ASP A 142 -17.57 -3.49 -41.69
N ALA A 143 -16.68 -3.14 -40.76
CA ALA A 143 -15.55 -3.99 -40.35
C ALA A 143 -16.01 -5.28 -39.68
N LYS A 144 -15.42 -6.39 -40.11
CA LYS A 144 -15.60 -7.72 -39.51
C LYS A 144 -14.24 -8.26 -39.13
N ASN A 145 -14.12 -8.79 -37.91
CA ASN A 145 -12.91 -9.43 -37.38
C ASN A 145 -11.65 -8.54 -37.34
N HIS A 146 -11.78 -7.21 -37.40
CA HIS A 146 -10.63 -6.30 -37.27
C HIS A 146 -10.23 -6.11 -35.79
N LYS A 147 -8.93 -6.17 -35.47
CA LYS A 147 -8.43 -6.14 -34.08
C LYS A 147 -8.89 -4.92 -33.28
N ASP A 148 -8.94 -3.76 -33.93
CA ASP A 148 -9.30 -2.48 -33.31
C ASP A 148 -10.77 -2.45 -32.81
N LEU A 149 -11.63 -3.40 -33.22
CA LEU A 149 -12.99 -3.56 -32.66
C LEU A 149 -12.97 -3.99 -31.17
N ALA A 150 -11.83 -4.45 -30.65
CA ALA A 150 -11.59 -4.75 -29.24
C ALA A 150 -11.04 -3.55 -28.44
N LEU A 151 -10.86 -2.38 -29.07
CA LEU A 151 -10.34 -1.19 -28.41
C LEU A 151 -11.30 -0.68 -27.31
N SER A 152 -10.74 -0.30 -26.15
CA SER A 152 -11.46 0.30 -25.02
C SER A 152 -10.79 1.61 -24.60
N PHE A 153 -11.45 2.39 -23.73
CA PHE A 153 -10.85 3.62 -23.21
C PHE A 153 -9.64 3.37 -22.30
N ARG A 154 -9.56 2.22 -21.62
CA ARG A 154 -8.37 1.76 -20.88
C ARG A 154 -7.16 1.60 -21.82
N HIS A 155 -7.36 0.99 -22.98
CA HIS A 155 -6.31 0.83 -23.99
C HIS A 155 -5.82 2.19 -24.55
N LEU A 156 -6.70 3.19 -24.66
CA LEU A 156 -6.31 4.57 -24.97
C LEU A 156 -5.56 5.24 -23.79
N ALA A 157 -6.05 5.07 -22.55
CA ALA A 157 -5.48 5.65 -21.34
C ALA A 157 -4.04 5.21 -21.05
N PHE A 158 -3.76 3.92 -21.25
CA PHE A 158 -2.42 3.35 -21.09
C PHE A 158 -1.53 3.44 -22.34
N GLN A 159 -2.04 4.00 -23.45
CA GLN A 159 -1.38 3.97 -24.76
C GLN A 159 -0.94 2.55 -25.18
N THR A 160 -1.83 1.57 -24.95
CA THR A 160 -1.70 0.17 -25.43
C THR A 160 -2.65 -0.13 -26.60
N ALA A 161 -3.14 0.90 -27.28
CA ALA A 161 -4.11 0.79 -28.35
C ALA A 161 -3.56 0.26 -29.69
N SER A 162 -2.25 0.43 -29.93
CA SER A 162 -1.52 -0.03 -31.14
C SER A 162 -2.22 0.31 -32.47
N LEU A 163 -2.77 1.52 -32.59
CA LEU A 163 -3.44 1.99 -33.80
C LEU A 163 -2.41 2.31 -34.89
N GLY A 164 -2.58 1.66 -36.05
CA GLY A 164 -1.61 1.73 -37.16
C GLY A 164 -0.43 0.76 -37.03
N TYR A 165 -0.49 -0.20 -36.10
CA TYR A 165 0.49 -1.28 -35.91
C TYR A 165 -0.22 -2.63 -35.78
N GLU A 166 0.48 -3.75 -36.01
CA GLU A 166 -0.12 -5.09 -36.05
C GLU A 166 -0.67 -5.59 -34.71
N GLU A 167 -0.10 -5.17 -33.58
CA GLU A 167 -0.48 -5.66 -32.27
C GLU A 167 -1.96 -5.32 -31.93
N PRO A 168 -2.72 -6.26 -31.33
CA PRO A 168 -4.07 -5.98 -30.85
C PRO A 168 -4.05 -5.07 -29.60
N PRO A 169 -5.13 -4.32 -29.34
CA PRO A 169 -5.24 -3.51 -28.13
C PRO A 169 -4.91 -4.30 -26.84
N GLY A 170 -4.08 -3.72 -26.00
CA GLY A 170 -3.60 -4.29 -24.73
C GLY A 170 -2.32 -5.12 -24.83
N ALA A 171 -1.94 -5.62 -26.02
CA ALA A 171 -0.82 -6.56 -26.16
C ALA A 171 0.58 -5.89 -26.19
N ALA A 172 0.66 -4.60 -26.50
CA ALA A 172 1.91 -3.84 -26.50
C ALA A 172 1.69 -2.37 -26.14
N TYR A 173 2.71 -1.73 -25.60
CA TYR A 173 2.76 -0.29 -25.31
C TYR A 173 3.33 0.49 -26.50
N ASP A 174 2.69 1.60 -26.82
CA ASP A 174 2.94 2.40 -28.01
C ASP A 174 2.66 3.89 -27.74
N TYR A 175 3.69 4.63 -27.29
CA TYR A 175 3.56 6.08 -27.07
C TYR A 175 3.37 6.79 -28.42
N ASN A 176 2.13 7.21 -28.70
CA ASN A 176 1.62 7.43 -30.06
C ASN A 176 0.68 8.63 -30.14
N ASP A 177 1.15 9.70 -30.78
CA ASP A 177 0.40 10.95 -30.92
C ASP A 177 -0.79 10.87 -31.92
N PRO A 178 -0.76 10.05 -32.99
CA PRO A 178 -1.95 9.64 -33.74
C PRO A 178 -3.06 8.96 -32.90
N THR A 179 -2.71 8.07 -31.99
CA THR A 179 -3.66 7.46 -31.03
C THR A 179 -4.26 8.53 -30.11
N MET A 180 -3.45 9.49 -29.67
CA MET A 180 -3.92 10.58 -28.80
C MET A 180 -4.90 11.54 -29.49
N GLY A 181 -4.67 11.90 -30.75
CA GLY A 181 -5.61 12.77 -31.47
C GLY A 181 -6.95 12.07 -31.71
N PHE A 182 -6.92 10.78 -32.03
CA PHE A 182 -8.13 9.96 -32.09
C PHE A 182 -8.84 9.80 -30.74
N PHE A 183 -8.09 9.66 -29.64
CA PHE A 183 -8.67 9.60 -28.30
C PHE A 183 -9.37 10.90 -27.92
N TRP A 184 -8.77 12.06 -28.22
CA TRP A 184 -9.43 13.35 -28.05
C TRP A 184 -10.73 13.45 -28.87
N ASP A 185 -10.70 13.07 -30.15
CA ASP A 185 -11.87 13.11 -31.03
C ASP A 185 -12.98 12.19 -30.55
N THR A 186 -12.61 11.04 -29.97
CA THR A 186 -13.57 10.12 -29.34
C THR A 186 -14.14 10.71 -28.05
N LEU A 187 -13.28 11.16 -27.14
CA LEU A 187 -13.68 11.65 -25.82
C LEU A 187 -14.53 12.92 -25.92
N ILE A 188 -14.06 13.93 -26.65
CA ILE A 188 -14.78 15.21 -26.78
C ILE A 188 -15.97 15.09 -27.73
N ASN A 189 -15.73 14.61 -28.96
CA ASN A 189 -16.75 14.70 -30.01
C ASN A 189 -17.80 13.57 -29.94
N ARG A 190 -17.53 12.46 -29.21
CA ARG A 190 -18.47 11.34 -29.06
C ARG A 190 -18.96 11.10 -27.63
N VAL A 191 -18.07 11.05 -26.63
CA VAL A 191 -18.45 10.79 -25.23
C VAL A 191 -19.04 12.04 -24.56
N TYR A 192 -18.40 13.20 -24.72
CA TYR A 192 -18.97 14.46 -24.26
C TYR A 192 -20.08 14.98 -25.17
N GLY A 193 -20.01 14.70 -26.48
CA GLY A 193 -21.01 15.07 -27.48
C GLY A 193 -20.91 16.53 -27.94
N VAL A 194 -19.69 17.07 -27.97
CA VAL A 194 -19.40 18.50 -28.18
C VAL A 194 -18.60 18.67 -29.47
N SER A 195 -18.86 19.71 -30.28
CA SER A 195 -18.05 19.94 -31.49
C SER A 195 -16.63 20.37 -31.14
N TRP A 196 -15.72 20.34 -32.12
CA TRP A 196 -14.35 20.80 -31.92
C TRP A 196 -14.32 22.25 -31.40
N GLU A 197 -15.04 23.14 -32.07
CA GLU A 197 -15.12 24.58 -31.81
C GLU A 197 -15.73 24.91 -30.43
N ASP A 198 -16.63 24.05 -29.94
CA ASP A 198 -17.26 24.19 -28.63
C ASP A 198 -16.42 23.61 -27.47
N ALA A 199 -15.38 22.82 -27.75
CA ALA A 199 -14.68 22.01 -26.74
C ALA A 199 -14.12 22.84 -25.57
N GLU A 200 -13.48 23.97 -25.87
CA GLU A 200 -12.99 24.92 -24.87
C GLU A 200 -14.14 25.43 -23.98
N ALA A 201 -15.25 25.86 -24.58
CA ALA A 201 -16.34 26.53 -23.88
C ALA A 201 -17.28 25.58 -23.10
N LYS A 202 -17.44 24.32 -23.56
CA LYS A 202 -18.41 23.36 -23.01
C LYS A 202 -17.80 22.17 -22.27
N VAL A 203 -16.49 21.92 -22.42
CA VAL A 203 -15.78 20.85 -21.70
C VAL A 203 -14.63 21.42 -20.87
N ILE A 204 -13.66 22.10 -21.50
CA ILE A 204 -12.40 22.43 -20.83
C ILE A 204 -12.58 23.55 -19.80
N ARG A 205 -13.36 24.58 -20.12
CA ARG A 205 -13.69 25.64 -19.17
C ARG A 205 -14.43 25.13 -17.92
N PRO A 206 -15.62 24.47 -18.03
CA PRO A 206 -16.39 24.06 -16.86
C PRO A 206 -15.82 22.86 -16.08
N LEU A 207 -14.96 22.02 -16.68
CA LEU A 207 -14.41 20.84 -15.99
C LEU A 207 -12.97 21.01 -15.49
N LEU A 208 -12.16 21.89 -16.09
CA LEU A 208 -10.75 22.08 -15.71
C LEU A 208 -10.47 23.53 -15.26
N ALA A 209 -10.75 24.53 -16.12
CA ALA A 209 -10.29 25.89 -15.88
C ALA A 209 -11.06 26.63 -14.78
N GLU A 210 -12.39 26.61 -14.81
CA GLU A 210 -13.24 27.23 -13.79
C GLU A 210 -13.11 26.52 -12.42
N PRO A 211 -13.17 25.16 -12.31
CA PRO A 211 -13.09 24.49 -11.02
C PRO A 211 -11.74 24.68 -10.28
N LEU A 212 -10.64 24.83 -11.03
CA LEU A 212 -9.31 25.09 -10.47
C LEU A 212 -8.95 26.58 -10.40
N GLY A 213 -9.78 27.46 -10.97
CA GLY A 213 -9.57 28.91 -10.99
C GLY A 213 -8.34 29.34 -11.80
N PHE A 214 -8.13 28.77 -12.99
CA PHE A 214 -7.02 29.13 -13.88
C PHE A 214 -7.02 30.65 -14.17
N GLN A 215 -5.87 31.28 -13.98
CA GLN A 215 -5.70 32.73 -14.04
C GLN A 215 -5.62 33.28 -15.45
N ASP A 216 -5.08 32.50 -16.39
CA ASP A 216 -5.07 32.83 -17.82
C ASP A 216 -6.40 32.48 -18.51
N GLY A 217 -7.39 32.00 -17.74
CA GLY A 217 -8.70 31.62 -18.24
C GLY A 217 -8.74 30.19 -18.77
N THR A 218 -9.41 29.98 -19.89
CA THR A 218 -9.52 28.65 -20.51
C THR A 218 -8.25 28.35 -21.30
N PRO A 219 -7.60 27.17 -21.12
CA PRO A 219 -6.49 26.75 -21.96
C PRO A 219 -6.82 26.83 -23.44
N GLY A 220 -5.89 27.34 -24.24
CA GLY A 220 -6.03 27.36 -25.70
C GLY A 220 -5.75 25.97 -26.26
N VAL A 221 -6.79 25.25 -26.70
CA VAL A 221 -6.73 23.87 -27.21
C VAL A 221 -7.07 23.79 -28.71
N LEU A 222 -7.83 24.75 -29.23
CA LEU A 222 -8.16 24.84 -30.66
C LEU A 222 -6.98 25.34 -31.51
N GLN A 223 -5.99 25.99 -30.88
CA GLN A 223 -4.82 26.52 -31.58
C GLN A 223 -4.05 25.40 -32.29
N ARG A 224 -3.72 25.63 -33.57
CA ARG A 224 -3.10 24.66 -34.50
C ARG A 224 -3.94 23.42 -34.83
N ASN A 225 -5.20 23.32 -34.38
CA ASN A 225 -6.13 22.22 -34.68
C ASN A 225 -5.59 20.82 -34.30
N THR A 226 -4.75 20.74 -33.27
CA THR A 226 -4.15 19.48 -32.79
C THR A 226 -4.83 18.91 -31.56
N GLY A 227 -5.50 19.73 -30.74
CA GLY A 227 -5.91 19.35 -29.39
C GLY A 227 -4.77 19.48 -28.38
N ARG A 228 -3.68 20.17 -28.74
CA ARG A 228 -2.60 20.52 -27.79
C ARG A 228 -3.01 21.68 -26.90
N PHE A 229 -2.72 21.57 -25.60
CA PHE A 229 -3.11 22.57 -24.61
C PHE A 229 -2.09 23.70 -24.51
N GLN A 230 -2.57 24.94 -24.43
CA GLN A 230 -1.79 26.08 -23.98
C GLN A 230 -2.14 26.49 -22.56
N VAL A 231 -1.17 26.38 -21.64
CA VAL A 231 -1.31 26.69 -20.20
C VAL A 231 -0.07 27.45 -19.73
N SER A 232 -0.14 28.28 -18.70
CA SER A 232 1.07 28.80 -18.03
C SER A 232 1.62 27.76 -17.03
N ALA A 233 2.91 27.86 -16.66
CA ALA A 233 3.44 27.00 -15.59
C ALA A 233 2.69 27.23 -14.26
N ARG A 234 2.33 28.50 -13.99
CA ARG A 234 1.50 28.92 -12.86
C ARG A 234 0.17 28.16 -12.77
N ASP A 235 -0.57 28.06 -13.87
CA ASP A 235 -1.88 27.38 -13.88
C ASP A 235 -1.74 25.86 -14.01
N PHE A 236 -0.69 25.35 -14.67
CA PHE A 236 -0.44 23.91 -14.71
C PHE A 236 -0.07 23.36 -13.31
N CYS A 237 0.62 24.15 -12.46
CA CYS A 237 0.77 23.84 -11.04
C CYS A 237 -0.57 23.76 -10.26
N ARG A 238 -1.67 24.39 -10.71
CA ARG A 238 -3.00 24.19 -10.08
C ARG A 238 -3.51 22.78 -10.32
N PHE A 239 -3.28 22.22 -11.52
CA PHE A 239 -3.60 20.82 -11.81
C PHE A 239 -2.70 19.84 -11.05
N GLY A 240 -1.40 20.14 -10.89
CA GLY A 240 -0.52 19.34 -10.02
C GLY A 240 -0.96 19.35 -8.55
N LEU A 241 -1.38 20.50 -8.02
CA LEU A 241 -1.91 20.63 -6.66
C LEU A 241 -3.25 19.88 -6.47
N LEU A 242 -4.10 19.80 -7.49
CA LEU A 242 -5.30 18.94 -7.46
C LEU A 242 -4.92 17.46 -7.26
N MET A 243 -3.91 16.97 -8.00
CA MET A 243 -3.47 15.57 -7.91
C MET A 243 -2.74 15.27 -6.60
N LEU A 244 -1.88 16.19 -6.13
CA LEU A 244 -1.25 16.14 -4.80
C LEU A 244 -2.28 16.01 -3.67
N HIS A 245 -3.47 16.59 -3.84
CA HIS A 245 -4.57 16.50 -2.89
C HIS A 245 -5.67 15.50 -3.30
N ARG A 246 -5.30 14.49 -4.10
CA ARG A 246 -6.16 13.36 -4.55
C ARG A 246 -7.56 13.81 -5.01
N GLY A 247 -7.61 14.86 -5.83
CA GLY A 247 -8.85 15.38 -6.41
C GLY A 247 -9.65 16.33 -5.53
N ARG A 248 -9.18 16.65 -4.31
CA ARG A 248 -9.81 17.61 -3.39
C ARG A 248 -9.27 19.02 -3.61
N TRP A 249 -10.16 20.00 -3.69
CA TRP A 249 -9.84 21.40 -3.98
C TRP A 249 -10.74 22.35 -3.20
N ALA A 250 -10.16 23.26 -2.41
CA ALA A 250 -10.88 24.30 -1.67
C ALA A 250 -12.13 23.78 -0.90
N GLY A 251 -11.99 22.63 -0.25
CA GLY A 251 -13.06 21.95 0.50
C GLY A 251 -13.97 21.02 -0.32
N LYS A 252 -14.03 21.17 -1.65
CA LYS A 252 -14.84 20.35 -2.58
C LYS A 252 -14.02 19.17 -3.13
N GLN A 253 -14.68 18.03 -3.37
CA GLN A 253 -14.11 16.98 -4.22
C GLN A 253 -14.40 17.32 -5.70
N ILE A 254 -13.37 17.57 -6.50
CA ILE A 254 -13.48 17.86 -7.94
C ILE A 254 -13.31 16.60 -8.78
N LEU A 255 -12.34 15.76 -8.43
CA LEU A 255 -12.12 14.42 -8.99
C LEU A 255 -12.31 13.38 -7.88
N ARG A 256 -13.03 12.29 -8.17
CA ARG A 256 -13.28 11.21 -7.20
C ARG A 256 -11.95 10.62 -6.71
N GLU A 257 -11.78 10.44 -5.40
CA GLU A 257 -10.46 10.12 -4.80
C GLU A 257 -9.85 8.81 -5.31
N ASP A 258 -10.67 7.77 -5.48
CA ASP A 258 -10.28 6.49 -6.10
C ASP A 258 -9.77 6.66 -7.53
N LEU A 259 -10.38 7.56 -8.31
CA LEU A 259 -9.95 7.87 -9.68
C LEU A 259 -8.69 8.73 -9.70
N ALA A 260 -8.52 9.64 -8.72
CA ALA A 260 -7.29 10.41 -8.56
C ALA A 260 -6.11 9.52 -8.17
N ALA A 261 -6.32 8.57 -7.25
CA ALA A 261 -5.35 7.55 -6.87
C ALA A 261 -5.04 6.62 -8.06
N THR A 262 -6.08 6.06 -8.72
CA THR A 262 -5.92 5.24 -9.94
C THR A 262 -5.03 5.91 -10.98
N MET A 263 -5.15 7.23 -11.17
CA MET A 263 -4.32 7.94 -12.14
C MET A 263 -2.80 7.90 -11.84
N VAL A 264 -2.38 7.80 -10.57
CA VAL A 264 -0.97 7.87 -10.15
C VAL A 264 -0.46 6.64 -9.39
N ASP A 265 -1.32 5.67 -9.06
CA ASP A 265 -1.02 4.48 -8.26
C ASP A 265 -1.20 3.15 -9.06
N ASP A 266 -1.61 3.19 -10.34
CA ASP A 266 -1.91 2.00 -11.20
C ASP A 266 -1.01 1.93 -12.47
N PRO A 267 0.30 1.61 -12.31
CA PRO A 267 1.23 1.50 -13.45
C PRO A 267 0.99 0.26 -14.32
N LEU A 268 1.21 0.43 -15.62
CA LEU A 268 1.24 -0.65 -16.60
C LEU A 268 2.32 -1.69 -16.22
N PRO A 269 1.99 -2.99 -16.09
CA PRO A 269 2.95 -3.97 -15.61
C PRO A 269 4.08 -4.20 -16.63
N LEU A 270 5.29 -4.47 -16.11
CA LEU A 270 6.49 -4.74 -16.91
C LEU A 270 6.33 -5.92 -17.89
N SER A 271 5.34 -6.80 -17.70
CA SER A 271 4.99 -7.87 -18.64
C SER A 271 4.51 -7.36 -20.00
N VAL A 272 3.95 -6.14 -20.10
CA VAL A 272 3.56 -5.55 -21.39
C VAL A 272 4.82 -5.07 -22.14
N PRO A 273 5.11 -5.59 -23.35
CA PRO A 273 6.26 -5.16 -24.15
C PRO A 273 6.02 -3.80 -24.84
N ARG A 274 7.08 -3.14 -25.28
CA ARG A 274 6.99 -2.05 -26.26
C ARG A 274 6.62 -2.63 -27.64
N THR A 275 5.83 -1.90 -28.43
CA THR A 275 5.49 -2.32 -29.80
C THR A 275 6.72 -2.47 -30.69
N VAL A 276 6.69 -3.47 -31.58
CA VAL A 276 7.69 -3.64 -32.65
C VAL A 276 7.49 -2.68 -33.82
N ALA A 277 6.42 -1.87 -33.79
CA ALA A 277 6.04 -0.87 -34.79
C ALA A 277 5.89 -1.39 -36.23
N LYS A 278 5.59 -2.68 -36.41
CA LYS A 278 5.24 -3.24 -37.73
C LYS A 278 3.88 -2.70 -38.15
N LYS A 279 3.83 -1.99 -39.28
CA LYS A 279 2.65 -1.23 -39.71
C LYS A 279 1.49 -2.15 -40.12
N ALA A 280 0.29 -1.74 -39.73
CA ALA A 280 -0.99 -2.31 -40.16
C ALA A 280 -2.00 -1.19 -40.40
N ASP A 281 -3.09 -1.50 -41.10
CA ASP A 281 -4.21 -0.58 -41.25
C ASP A 281 -4.97 -0.38 -39.91
N THR A 282 -5.78 0.68 -39.87
CA THR A 282 -6.74 0.91 -38.79
C THR A 282 -8.09 1.35 -39.36
N ILE A 283 -9.17 0.90 -38.73
CA ILE A 283 -10.55 1.25 -39.12
C ILE A 283 -10.96 2.65 -38.63
N PHE A 284 -10.18 3.26 -37.74
CA PHE A 284 -10.50 4.54 -37.11
C PHE A 284 -9.87 5.75 -37.82
N PRO A 285 -10.54 6.92 -37.84
CA PRO A 285 -9.93 8.18 -38.30
C PRO A 285 -8.88 8.68 -37.29
N VAL A 286 -7.65 8.18 -37.40
CA VAL A 286 -6.51 8.70 -36.61
C VAL A 286 -5.97 10.00 -37.18
N ARG A 287 -5.65 10.95 -36.31
CA ARG A 287 -4.91 12.19 -36.61
C ARG A 287 -3.89 12.44 -35.51
N SER A 288 -2.72 13.00 -35.84
CA SER A 288 -1.68 13.24 -34.84
C SER A 288 -1.89 14.55 -34.07
N ILE A 289 -1.60 14.53 -32.75
CA ILE A 289 -1.42 15.76 -31.97
C ILE A 289 -0.07 16.45 -32.25
N GLY A 290 0.82 15.85 -33.05
CA GLY A 290 2.01 16.51 -33.61
C GLY A 290 3.22 15.60 -33.88
N GLY A 291 3.34 14.46 -33.19
CA GLY A 291 4.43 13.50 -33.36
C GLY A 291 4.04 12.20 -34.09
N GLY A 292 4.87 11.17 -33.93
CA GLY A 292 4.67 9.84 -34.49
C GLY A 292 4.13 8.81 -33.47
N GLY A 293 4.15 7.54 -33.87
CA GLY A 293 3.98 6.38 -32.99
C GLY A 293 5.31 5.84 -32.44
N ASN A 294 5.23 4.91 -31.49
CA ASN A 294 6.35 4.20 -30.86
C ASN A 294 7.52 5.07 -30.39
N GLN A 295 7.25 6.22 -29.75
CA GLN A 295 8.31 7.18 -29.40
C GLN A 295 9.25 6.68 -28.28
N THR A 296 8.71 6.04 -27.23
CA THR A 296 9.46 5.55 -26.05
C THR A 296 8.84 4.26 -25.49
N ASP A 297 9.59 3.50 -24.67
CA ASP A 297 9.00 2.47 -23.78
C ASP A 297 8.34 3.13 -22.56
N HIS A 298 7.53 2.37 -21.81
CA HIS A 298 6.90 2.77 -20.56
C HIS A 298 7.80 2.61 -19.34
N ASN A 299 8.82 1.75 -19.45
CA ASN A 299 9.83 1.51 -18.41
C ASN A 299 9.23 1.17 -17.01
N GLY A 300 8.05 0.54 -16.96
CA GLY A 300 7.34 0.21 -15.71
C GLY A 300 6.71 1.39 -14.97
N GLY A 301 6.85 2.60 -15.51
CA GLY A 301 6.41 3.84 -14.86
C GLY A 301 5.16 4.48 -15.46
N TYR A 302 4.49 3.90 -16.46
CA TYR A 302 3.37 4.58 -17.12
C TYR A 302 2.01 4.21 -16.52
N SER A 303 1.31 5.19 -15.95
CA SER A 303 0.00 5.04 -15.28
C SER A 303 -0.97 6.08 -15.79
N TRP A 304 -2.06 5.70 -16.48
CA TRP A 304 -3.17 6.61 -16.84
C TRP A 304 -2.74 7.99 -17.36
N MET A 305 -1.73 7.99 -18.23
CA MET A 305 -1.06 9.14 -18.84
C MET A 305 0.01 9.90 -18.04
N TRP A 306 0.27 9.54 -16.79
CA TRP A 306 1.41 9.98 -15.98
C TRP A 306 2.63 9.07 -16.14
N TRP A 307 3.80 9.64 -15.81
CA TRP A 307 5.04 8.91 -15.54
C TRP A 307 5.31 8.89 -14.03
N LEU A 308 5.48 7.71 -13.47
CA LEU A 308 5.73 7.43 -12.05
C LEU A 308 7.18 6.98 -11.85
N ASN A 309 7.77 7.27 -10.69
CA ASN A 309 9.12 6.80 -10.36
C ASN A 309 9.12 5.34 -9.87
N ARG A 310 8.84 4.41 -10.78
CA ARG A 310 8.85 2.95 -10.52
C ARG A 310 10.11 2.29 -11.09
N ARG A 311 10.38 1.04 -10.69
CA ARG A 311 11.54 0.29 -11.20
C ARG A 311 11.30 -0.15 -12.65
N ALA A 312 12.26 0.15 -13.51
CA ALA A 312 12.26 -0.26 -14.91
C ALA A 312 12.80 -1.69 -15.10
N ARG A 313 12.84 -2.14 -16.37
CA ARG A 313 13.32 -3.49 -16.77
C ARG A 313 14.78 -3.77 -16.38
N ASP A 314 15.57 -2.73 -16.12
CA ASP A 314 16.95 -2.79 -15.65
C ASP A 314 17.07 -2.87 -14.11
N GLY A 315 15.95 -2.88 -13.39
CA GLY A 315 15.86 -2.87 -11.92
C GLY A 315 15.99 -1.47 -11.28
N ASN A 316 16.34 -0.45 -12.06
CA ASN A 316 16.60 0.90 -11.58
C ASN A 316 15.35 1.77 -11.56
N LEU A 317 15.31 2.77 -10.69
CA LEU A 317 14.36 3.88 -10.78
C LEU A 317 14.74 4.80 -11.94
N TRP A 318 13.77 5.55 -12.48
CA TRP A 318 14.06 6.54 -13.52
C TRP A 318 14.76 7.78 -12.94
N PHE A 319 14.35 8.20 -11.74
CA PHE A 319 14.97 9.24 -10.94
C PHE A 319 15.33 8.69 -9.53
N PRO A 320 16.48 8.00 -9.37
CA PRO A 320 16.82 7.28 -8.13
C PRO A 320 16.95 8.14 -6.86
N ASP A 321 17.12 9.45 -6.98
CA ASP A 321 17.34 10.36 -5.84
C ASP A 321 16.06 11.08 -5.35
N VAL A 322 14.87 10.64 -5.79
CA VAL A 322 13.56 11.08 -5.26
C VAL A 322 12.66 9.88 -4.94
N GLY A 323 11.59 10.10 -4.18
CA GLY A 323 10.66 9.05 -3.73
C GLY A 323 9.98 8.29 -4.88
N ASP A 324 9.43 7.12 -4.56
CA ASP A 324 8.64 6.29 -5.49
C ASP A 324 7.17 6.76 -5.61
N ASP A 325 6.76 7.69 -4.75
CA ASP A 325 5.55 8.50 -4.81
C ASP A 325 5.62 9.63 -5.86
N PHE A 326 6.82 9.93 -6.38
CA PHE A 326 7.01 10.93 -7.43
C PHE A 326 6.22 10.58 -8.69
N PHE A 327 5.46 11.55 -9.21
CA PHE A 327 4.81 11.47 -10.51
C PHE A 327 4.95 12.77 -11.32
N ALA A 328 5.07 12.63 -12.63
CA ALA A 328 5.32 13.72 -13.55
C ALA A 328 4.76 13.49 -14.96
N CYS A 329 4.70 14.55 -15.75
CA CYS A 329 4.37 14.50 -17.17
C CYS A 329 5.27 15.44 -17.97
N PHE A 330 5.59 15.03 -19.20
CA PHE A 330 6.74 15.53 -19.95
C PHE A 330 6.38 15.82 -21.42
N GLY A 331 6.61 17.06 -21.85
CA GLY A 331 6.58 17.50 -23.24
C GLY A 331 7.98 17.44 -23.86
N HIS A 332 8.08 17.16 -25.17
CA HIS A 332 9.33 17.07 -25.95
C HIS A 332 10.54 16.52 -25.16
N GLY A 333 10.42 15.30 -24.62
CA GLY A 333 11.49 14.62 -23.87
C GLY A 333 11.75 15.13 -22.44
N GLY A 334 10.90 16.02 -21.93
CA GLY A 334 10.98 16.68 -20.62
C GLY A 334 11.38 18.15 -20.67
N GLN A 335 11.30 18.80 -21.84
CA GLN A 335 11.55 20.24 -21.99
C GLN A 335 10.40 21.05 -21.38
N GLU A 336 9.15 20.72 -21.68
CA GLU A 336 7.98 21.15 -20.91
C GLU A 336 7.62 20.10 -19.87
N GLY A 337 7.05 20.51 -18.72
CA GLY A 337 6.53 19.53 -17.78
C GLY A 337 5.83 20.06 -16.54
N LEU A 338 5.29 19.10 -15.78
CA LEU A 338 4.74 19.23 -14.45
C LEU A 338 5.13 17.98 -13.65
N ALA A 339 5.69 18.17 -12.46
CA ALA A 339 6.09 17.11 -11.54
C ALA A 339 5.60 17.40 -10.12
N VAL A 340 5.35 16.32 -9.37
CA VAL A 340 4.86 16.36 -7.98
C VAL A 340 5.74 15.44 -7.14
N LEU A 341 6.14 15.92 -5.96
CA LEU A 341 6.83 15.16 -4.92
C LEU A 341 5.87 15.13 -3.70
N PRO A 342 5.00 14.11 -3.57
CA PRO A 342 3.93 14.12 -2.56
C PRO A 342 4.42 14.23 -1.12
N GLY A 343 5.39 13.43 -0.69
CA GLY A 343 5.97 13.48 0.66
C GLY A 343 6.67 14.81 1.01
N ASP A 344 7.07 15.58 0.00
CA ASP A 344 7.63 16.93 0.17
C ASP A 344 6.56 18.05 0.08
N GLU A 345 5.32 17.74 -0.30
CA GLU A 345 4.24 18.68 -0.65
C GLU A 345 4.60 19.67 -1.78
N VAL A 346 5.53 19.29 -2.66
CA VAL A 346 6.07 20.15 -3.74
C VAL A 346 5.40 19.83 -5.09
N VAL A 347 5.03 20.87 -5.82
CA VAL A 347 4.58 20.83 -7.22
C VAL A 347 5.45 21.78 -8.03
N VAL A 348 5.94 21.35 -9.19
CA VAL A 348 6.77 22.20 -10.07
C VAL A 348 6.34 22.07 -11.52
N SER A 349 6.30 23.20 -12.24
CA SER A 349 6.09 23.22 -13.69
C SER A 349 7.09 24.15 -14.37
N TRP A 350 7.57 23.74 -15.54
CA TRP A 350 8.67 24.38 -16.25
C TRP A 350 8.55 24.25 -17.77
N ILE A 351 9.31 25.11 -18.44
CA ILE A 351 9.76 24.99 -19.83
C ILE A 351 11.25 25.25 -19.83
N GLY A 352 12.05 24.41 -20.48
CA GLY A 352 13.48 24.64 -20.61
C GLY A 352 14.24 23.43 -21.16
N ASN A 353 15.29 23.04 -20.44
CA ASN A 353 16.14 21.92 -20.76
C ASN A 353 15.39 20.59 -20.62
N GLU A 354 15.77 19.63 -21.43
CA GLU A 354 15.19 18.28 -21.43
C GLU A 354 15.54 17.51 -20.14
N LEU A 355 14.53 16.97 -19.44
CA LEU A 355 14.66 16.31 -18.12
C LEU A 355 14.19 14.84 -18.05
N HIS A 356 13.61 14.25 -19.11
CA HIS A 356 13.09 12.87 -19.05
C HIS A 356 13.90 11.87 -19.89
N GLN A 357 14.38 12.24 -21.09
CA GLN A 357 15.32 11.39 -21.84
C GLN A 357 16.77 11.57 -21.35
N ASP A 358 17.17 12.79 -20.96
CA ASP A 358 18.39 13.04 -20.20
C ASP A 358 18.16 12.64 -18.73
N ARG A 359 18.33 11.33 -18.44
CA ARG A 359 18.17 10.75 -17.09
C ARG A 359 19.11 11.41 -16.07
N GLU A 360 20.32 11.79 -16.44
CA GLU A 360 21.28 12.39 -15.52
C GLU A 360 20.87 13.82 -15.12
N ARG A 361 20.49 14.66 -16.10
CA ARG A 361 19.99 16.01 -15.84
C ARG A 361 18.65 15.99 -15.11
N GLY A 362 17.74 15.10 -15.50
CA GLY A 362 16.46 14.88 -14.83
C GLY A 362 16.63 14.50 -13.37
N ASN A 363 17.39 13.44 -13.09
CA ASN A 363 17.67 13.01 -11.73
C ASN A 363 18.42 14.09 -10.93
N ARG A 364 19.39 14.80 -11.53
CA ARG A 364 20.04 15.95 -10.86
C ARG A 364 19.03 17.06 -10.55
N ALA A 365 18.10 17.37 -11.44
CA ALA A 365 17.07 18.39 -11.23
C ALA A 365 16.11 17.99 -10.10
N PHE A 366 15.54 16.78 -10.12
CA PHE A 366 14.59 16.37 -9.09
C PHE A 366 15.27 16.12 -7.73
N ARG A 367 16.51 15.58 -7.69
CA ARG A 367 17.36 15.61 -6.49
C ARG A 367 17.62 17.04 -6.01
N THR A 368 17.97 17.92 -6.94
CA THR A 368 17.97 19.38 -6.86
C THR A 368 16.90 19.97 -5.92
N LEU A 369 15.67 19.68 -6.33
CA LEU A 369 14.42 20.18 -5.80
C LEU A 369 14.06 19.54 -4.46
N ALA A 370 14.15 18.21 -4.36
CA ALA A 370 13.98 17.51 -3.08
C ALA A 370 15.01 18.02 -2.06
N ALA A 371 16.28 18.16 -2.46
CA ALA A 371 17.36 18.70 -1.64
C ALA A 371 17.05 20.10 -1.09
N ALA A 372 16.22 20.91 -1.78
CA ALA A 372 15.79 22.21 -1.27
C ALA A 372 14.91 22.15 -0.02
N VAL A 373 14.21 21.05 0.27
CA VAL A 373 13.30 20.95 1.43
C VAL A 373 14.07 20.88 2.75
N THR A 374 13.91 21.86 3.64
CA THR A 374 14.68 21.97 4.88
C THR A 374 13.89 21.63 6.15
N ASP A 375 12.56 21.58 6.11
CA ASP A 375 11.71 21.35 7.29
C ASP A 375 11.02 19.97 7.32
N THR A 376 10.81 19.31 6.18
CA THR A 376 10.48 17.88 6.14
C THR A 376 11.73 17.12 6.59
N PRO A 377 11.65 16.26 7.63
CA PRO A 377 12.73 15.35 7.95
C PRO A 377 12.98 14.45 6.74
N LYS A 378 14.12 14.63 6.05
CA LYS A 378 14.50 13.80 4.90
C LYS A 378 14.84 12.39 5.34
N THR A 379 13.82 11.60 5.65
CA THR A 379 13.91 10.16 5.88
C THR A 379 14.09 9.44 4.55
N THR A 380 15.25 9.67 3.92
CA THR A 380 15.95 8.55 3.27
C THR A 380 16.10 7.48 4.36
N ARG A 381 15.14 6.54 4.42
CA ARG A 381 15.10 5.50 5.44
C ARG A 381 16.41 4.74 5.35
N ARG A 382 17.11 4.57 6.47
CA ARG A 382 18.39 3.84 6.54
C ARG A 382 18.24 2.66 7.47
N PRO A 383 17.55 1.57 7.05
CA PRO A 383 17.37 0.42 7.90
C PRO A 383 18.71 -0.15 8.39
N ILE A 384 18.73 -0.61 9.63
CA ILE A 384 19.89 -1.24 10.25
C ILE A 384 20.05 -2.64 9.64
N ARG A 385 21.29 -3.12 9.50
CA ARG A 385 21.53 -4.50 9.06
C ARG A 385 20.93 -5.49 10.07
N GLY A 386 20.09 -6.39 9.57
CA GLY A 386 19.28 -7.31 10.37
C GLY A 386 17.95 -6.73 10.86
N GLN A 387 17.58 -5.51 10.47
CA GLN A 387 16.28 -4.91 10.81
C GLN A 387 15.13 -5.61 10.08
N ILE A 388 14.00 -5.78 10.77
CA ILE A 388 12.76 -6.25 10.15
C ILE A 388 12.17 -5.13 9.30
N VAL A 389 12.01 -5.40 8.00
CA VAL A 389 11.43 -4.46 7.03
C VAL A 389 10.48 -5.20 6.08
N VAL A 390 9.59 -4.44 5.43
CA VAL A 390 8.80 -4.93 4.29
C VAL A 390 9.73 -5.38 3.17
N ASP A 391 9.40 -6.50 2.53
CA ASP A 391 10.11 -6.98 1.35
C ASP A 391 9.84 -6.04 0.15
N PRO A 392 10.87 -5.38 -0.44
CA PRO A 392 10.69 -4.44 -1.54
C PRO A 392 10.26 -5.09 -2.87
N GLU A 393 10.32 -6.43 -2.99
CA GLU A 393 9.76 -7.17 -4.13
C GLU A 393 8.38 -7.77 -3.82
N HIS A 394 8.04 -7.92 -2.53
CA HIS A 394 6.85 -8.63 -2.05
C HIS A 394 6.17 -7.90 -0.86
N PRO A 395 5.44 -6.80 -1.09
CA PRO A 395 5.00 -5.89 -0.01
C PRO A 395 4.01 -6.49 1.02
N ALA A 396 3.48 -7.69 0.79
CA ALA A 396 2.75 -8.46 1.81
C ALA A 396 3.64 -9.32 2.74
N ARG A 397 4.97 -9.18 2.66
CA ARG A 397 5.95 -10.04 3.32
C ARG A 397 7.06 -9.24 4.00
N LEU A 398 7.78 -9.90 4.90
CA LEU A 398 8.89 -9.33 5.67
C LEU A 398 10.23 -9.97 5.28
N VAL A 399 11.31 -9.20 5.43
CA VAL A 399 12.70 -9.64 5.30
C VAL A 399 13.57 -9.04 6.40
N TYR A 400 14.69 -9.68 6.68
CA TYR A 400 15.77 -9.10 7.47
C TYR A 400 16.67 -8.28 6.54
N HIS A 401 16.73 -6.96 6.75
CA HIS A 401 17.49 -6.03 5.92
C HIS A 401 18.99 -6.40 5.85
N ASP A 402 19.57 -6.33 4.65
CA ASP A 402 20.96 -6.71 4.33
C ASP A 402 21.44 -8.06 4.96
N THR A 403 20.49 -8.98 5.12
CA THR A 403 20.73 -10.33 5.63
C THR A 403 20.45 -11.29 4.49
N TRP A 404 21.51 -11.75 3.83
CA TRP A 404 21.41 -12.55 2.62
C TRP A 404 21.66 -14.03 2.91
N ILE A 405 20.88 -14.90 2.26
CA ILE A 405 21.02 -16.35 2.31
C ILE A 405 21.29 -16.93 0.91
N ASP A 406 22.13 -17.96 0.85
CA ASP A 406 22.53 -18.61 -0.39
C ASP A 406 21.38 -19.44 -0.97
N VAL A 407 21.03 -19.17 -2.23
CA VAL A 407 19.98 -19.88 -2.98
C VAL A 407 20.52 -20.14 -4.40
N PRO A 408 20.97 -21.37 -4.73
CA PRO A 408 21.58 -21.69 -6.02
C PRO A 408 20.72 -21.49 -7.28
N THR A 409 19.46 -21.09 -7.13
CA THR A 409 18.55 -20.74 -8.24
C THR A 409 18.11 -19.27 -8.26
N ALA A 410 18.51 -18.45 -7.30
CA ALA A 410 18.30 -17.00 -7.36
C ALA A 410 19.31 -16.34 -8.31
N PRO A 411 18.98 -15.20 -8.96
CA PRO A 411 19.96 -14.37 -9.65
C PRO A 411 21.12 -14.00 -8.71
N GLY A 412 22.36 -14.17 -9.14
CA GLY A 412 23.55 -13.97 -8.28
C GLY A 412 23.75 -15.01 -7.17
N GLY A 413 22.89 -16.04 -7.07
CA GLY A 413 23.04 -17.14 -6.11
C GLY A 413 22.64 -16.82 -4.66
N LYS A 414 22.07 -15.64 -4.40
CA LYS A 414 21.62 -15.19 -3.07
C LYS A 414 20.28 -14.47 -3.16
N ARG A 415 19.58 -14.36 -2.03
CA ARG A 415 18.39 -13.50 -1.83
C ARG A 415 18.40 -12.92 -0.42
N LEU A 416 17.57 -11.91 -0.15
CA LEU A 416 17.27 -11.50 1.22
C LEU A 416 16.63 -12.66 2.00
N LYS A 417 16.95 -12.76 3.29
CA LYS A 417 16.37 -13.74 4.20
C LYS A 417 14.93 -13.28 4.54
N PRO A 418 13.90 -14.11 4.29
CA PRO A 418 12.57 -13.85 4.81
C PRO A 418 12.57 -13.70 6.33
N CYS A 419 11.58 -12.99 6.84
CA CYS A 419 11.25 -12.95 8.26
C CYS A 419 9.86 -13.52 8.47
N PHE A 420 9.76 -14.58 9.28
CA PHE A 420 8.48 -15.14 9.74
C PHE A 420 8.48 -15.14 11.27
N LEU A 421 7.50 -14.44 11.85
CA LEU A 421 7.38 -14.27 13.28
C LEU A 421 6.18 -15.07 13.77
N VAL A 422 6.44 -16.23 14.36
CA VAL A 422 5.39 -17.08 14.95
C VAL A 422 5.73 -17.31 16.41
N GLY A 423 4.79 -17.02 17.32
CA GLY A 423 5.04 -17.19 18.74
C GLY A 423 4.03 -16.49 19.64
N PRO A 424 4.43 -16.17 20.88
CA PRO A 424 3.62 -15.47 21.87
C PRO A 424 2.77 -14.30 21.36
N GLY A 425 1.47 -14.45 21.61
CA GLY A 425 0.46 -13.40 21.63
C GLY A 425 -0.01 -13.15 23.06
N ASP A 426 0.90 -13.23 24.02
CA ASP A 426 0.83 -12.64 25.37
C ASP A 426 2.27 -12.51 25.90
N PRO A 427 2.64 -11.55 26.76
CA PRO A 427 1.81 -10.59 27.48
C PRO A 427 1.78 -9.18 26.87
N GLU A 428 0.61 -8.55 26.85
CA GLU A 428 0.50 -7.07 26.81
C GLU A 428 1.27 -6.45 27.99
N GLU A 429 1.05 -6.97 29.21
CA GLU A 429 1.45 -6.32 30.45
C GLU A 429 2.92 -6.51 30.82
N LEU A 430 3.73 -7.14 29.95
CA LEU A 430 5.14 -7.46 30.20
C LEU A 430 5.96 -6.24 30.65
N LEU A 431 5.65 -5.06 30.12
CA LEU A 431 6.32 -3.79 30.44
C LEU A 431 5.91 -3.17 31.80
N TRP A 432 4.88 -3.73 32.44
CA TRP A 432 4.23 -3.21 33.64
C TRP A 432 4.25 -4.18 34.82
N LYS A 433 4.04 -5.48 34.56
CA LYS A 433 3.82 -6.52 35.56
C LYS A 433 4.56 -7.82 35.20
N ASP A 434 5.10 -8.47 36.23
CA ASP A 434 5.87 -9.73 36.18
C ASP A 434 7.01 -9.79 35.13
N THR A 435 7.49 -8.62 34.68
CA THR A 435 8.45 -8.42 33.59
C THR A 435 9.62 -9.41 33.59
N ARG A 436 10.25 -9.63 34.76
CA ARG A 436 11.40 -10.53 34.88
C ARG A 436 11.03 -11.98 34.59
N ALA A 437 9.92 -12.46 35.14
CA ALA A 437 9.45 -13.82 34.95
C ALA A 437 8.99 -14.05 33.50
N ASN A 438 8.28 -13.08 32.92
CA ASN A 438 7.85 -13.11 31.51
C ASN A 438 9.07 -13.15 30.57
N VAL A 439 10.06 -12.28 30.74
CA VAL A 439 11.29 -12.27 29.93
C VAL A 439 12.10 -13.57 30.10
N ASP A 440 12.22 -14.10 31.31
CA ASP A 440 12.92 -15.38 31.52
C ASP A 440 12.18 -16.58 30.93
N LEU A 441 10.84 -16.59 30.93
CA LEU A 441 10.04 -17.59 30.20
C LEU A 441 10.31 -17.52 28.69
N LEU A 442 10.15 -16.33 28.09
CA LEU A 442 10.35 -16.12 26.64
C LEU A 442 11.76 -16.54 26.20
N LYS A 443 12.79 -16.20 26.99
CA LYS A 443 14.18 -16.63 26.76
C LYS A 443 14.39 -18.13 26.93
N ALA A 444 13.89 -18.72 28.01
CA ALA A 444 14.03 -20.16 28.28
C ALA A 444 13.30 -21.01 27.24
N ARG A 445 12.24 -20.48 26.64
CA ARG A 445 11.47 -21.09 25.56
C ARG A 445 11.98 -20.77 24.15
N ARG A 446 12.87 -19.79 23.99
CA ARG A 446 13.34 -19.26 22.69
C ARG A 446 12.20 -18.77 21.79
N ALA A 447 11.34 -17.92 22.32
CA ALA A 447 10.29 -17.24 21.55
C ALA A 447 10.87 -16.51 20.32
N ARG A 448 10.15 -16.55 19.18
CA ARG A 448 10.54 -15.79 17.97
C ARG A 448 10.02 -14.36 17.99
N CYS A 449 8.89 -14.13 18.65
CA CYS A 449 8.28 -12.83 18.84
C CYS A 449 7.51 -12.76 20.16
N THR A 450 7.17 -11.53 20.54
CA THR A 450 6.13 -11.13 21.50
C THR A 450 5.58 -9.78 21.04
N TYR A 451 4.43 -9.37 21.53
CA TYR A 451 4.04 -7.96 21.60
C TYR A 451 4.27 -7.41 23.01
N LEU A 452 4.14 -6.10 23.15
CA LEU A 452 4.28 -5.30 24.37
C LEU A 452 3.41 -4.04 24.22
N THR A 453 2.62 -3.68 25.23
CA THR A 453 1.69 -2.53 25.14
C THR A 453 2.09 -1.40 26.09
N ALA A 454 2.20 -0.17 25.57
CA ALA A 454 2.77 0.98 26.27
C ALA A 454 1.78 1.65 27.22
N GLU A 455 0.68 2.22 26.71
CA GLU A 455 -0.49 2.55 27.52
C GLU A 455 -1.38 1.31 27.58
N LEU A 456 -1.54 0.70 28.75
CA LEU A 456 -2.35 -0.50 28.95
C LEU A 456 -3.24 -0.34 30.18
N ARG A 457 -4.54 -0.59 30.05
CA ARG A 457 -5.54 -0.48 31.11
C ARG A 457 -5.78 -1.79 31.81
N ASP A 458 -5.85 -2.87 31.04
CA ASP A 458 -6.26 -4.18 31.52
C ASP A 458 -5.08 -5.04 32.00
N PHE A 459 -5.39 -6.22 32.55
CA PHE A 459 -4.48 -7.25 33.10
C PHE A 459 -3.45 -6.82 34.17
N GLY A 460 -3.44 -5.54 34.59
CA GLY A 460 -2.45 -4.96 35.48
C GLY A 460 -1.37 -4.14 34.75
N GLY A 461 -1.71 -3.57 33.59
CA GLY A 461 -0.94 -2.55 32.90
C GLY A 461 -0.83 -1.21 33.61
N GLY A 462 -0.40 -0.19 32.88
CA GLY A 462 -0.32 1.18 33.36
C GLY A 462 -0.31 2.22 32.25
N SER A 463 -0.32 3.48 32.67
CA SER A 463 -0.16 4.66 31.81
C SER A 463 1.17 5.33 32.14
N LEU A 464 1.92 5.77 31.12
CA LEU A 464 3.21 6.42 31.30
C LEU A 464 3.05 7.78 32.03
N PRO A 465 3.86 8.06 33.06
CA PRO A 465 3.95 9.40 33.63
C PRO A 465 4.55 10.38 32.60
N THR A 466 4.37 11.68 32.81
CA THR A 466 4.88 12.73 31.89
C THR A 466 6.34 13.12 32.16
N GLY A 467 7.04 13.65 31.14
CA GLY A 467 8.34 14.30 31.29
C GLY A 467 9.49 13.37 31.69
N GLU A 468 10.35 13.77 32.64
CA GLU A 468 11.53 13.00 33.06
C GLU A 468 11.17 11.61 33.60
N ALA A 469 10.00 11.46 34.23
CA ALA A 469 9.51 10.16 34.68
C ALA A 469 9.15 9.24 33.50
N MET A 470 8.65 9.80 32.39
CA MET A 470 8.45 9.05 31.14
C MET A 470 9.78 8.53 30.62
N ASP A 471 10.76 9.43 30.55
CA ASP A 471 12.09 9.13 30.02
C ASP A 471 12.80 8.04 30.84
N ALA A 472 12.63 8.04 32.16
CA ALA A 472 13.14 7.00 33.06
C ALA A 472 12.47 5.62 32.85
N GLN A 473 11.15 5.58 32.65
CA GLN A 473 10.41 4.34 32.40
C GLN A 473 10.70 3.78 31.00
N ILE A 474 10.73 4.61 29.96
CA ILE A 474 11.15 4.21 28.61
C ILE A 474 12.60 3.72 28.63
N ALA A 475 13.49 4.33 29.42
CA ALA A 475 14.86 3.82 29.58
C ALA A 475 14.92 2.46 30.31
N ALA A 476 13.93 2.09 31.12
CA ALA A 476 13.79 0.75 31.68
C ALA A 476 13.30 -0.25 30.64
N TRP A 477 12.22 0.08 29.92
CA TRP A 477 11.70 -0.71 28.80
C TRP A 477 12.75 -0.95 27.72
N ASN A 478 13.59 0.04 27.43
CA ASN A 478 14.69 -0.09 26.49
C ASN A 478 15.66 -1.21 26.87
N ARG A 479 15.96 -1.41 28.16
CA ARG A 479 16.81 -2.51 28.65
C ARG A 479 16.11 -3.87 28.49
N THR A 480 14.81 -3.93 28.75
CA THR A 480 13.98 -5.13 28.54
C THR A 480 13.97 -5.54 27.06
N ILE A 481 13.73 -4.60 26.15
CA ILE A 481 13.70 -4.85 24.69
C ILE A 481 15.10 -5.21 24.18
N THR A 482 16.17 -4.56 24.69
CA THR A 482 17.56 -4.98 24.42
C THR A 482 17.81 -6.44 24.81
N GLU A 483 17.28 -6.90 25.96
CA GLU A 483 17.46 -8.28 26.43
C GLU A 483 16.66 -9.28 25.57
N LEU A 484 15.46 -8.92 25.14
CA LEU A 484 14.62 -9.71 24.23
C LEU A 484 15.26 -9.82 22.84
N GLU A 485 15.71 -8.71 22.25
CA GLU A 485 16.42 -8.71 20.97
C GLU A 485 17.74 -9.51 21.04
N ALA A 486 18.49 -9.41 22.15
CA ALA A 486 19.71 -10.18 22.37
C ALA A 486 19.46 -11.69 22.46
N ALA A 487 18.25 -12.10 22.87
CA ALA A 487 17.79 -13.48 22.85
C ALA A 487 17.16 -13.91 21.50
N GLY A 488 17.01 -12.98 20.55
CA GLY A 488 16.39 -13.22 19.24
C GLY A 488 14.87 -13.12 19.20
N VAL A 489 14.24 -12.61 20.27
CA VAL A 489 12.79 -12.37 20.33
C VAL A 489 12.50 -11.02 19.65
N ALA A 490 11.67 -11.03 18.61
CA ALA A 490 11.16 -9.79 18.02
C ALA A 490 10.03 -9.17 18.85
N THR A 491 9.88 -7.86 18.78
CA THR A 491 8.88 -7.08 19.50
C THR A 491 7.92 -6.40 18.53
N VAL A 492 6.62 -6.66 18.68
CA VAL A 492 5.57 -5.78 18.16
C VAL A 492 5.18 -4.81 19.28
N PHE A 493 5.49 -3.52 19.14
CA PHE A 493 5.32 -2.53 20.20
C PHE A 493 4.05 -1.72 19.96
N PHE A 494 3.05 -1.90 20.81
CA PHE A 494 1.76 -1.21 20.75
C PHE A 494 1.84 0.09 21.55
N PHE A 495 1.49 1.22 20.92
CA PHE A 495 1.49 2.52 21.60
C PHE A 495 0.27 2.71 22.53
N LEU A 496 -0.90 2.23 22.11
CA LEU A 496 -2.17 2.39 22.83
C LEU A 496 -2.92 1.06 22.89
N ASP A 497 -3.48 0.75 24.05
CA ASP A 497 -4.49 -0.29 24.33
C ASP A 497 -5.91 0.16 23.95
N ASP A 498 -6.89 -0.73 24.11
CA ASP A 498 -8.29 -0.55 23.73
C ASP A 498 -8.92 0.67 24.43
N GLY A 499 -9.36 1.62 23.59
CA GLY A 499 -9.88 2.91 24.01
C GLY A 499 -8.86 3.82 24.72
N ALA A 500 -7.58 3.45 24.83
CA ALA A 500 -6.57 4.20 25.56
C ALA A 500 -6.23 5.52 24.85
N ARG A 501 -6.25 6.63 25.60
CA ARG A 501 -6.04 7.97 25.05
C ARG A 501 -5.16 8.83 25.94
N ARG A 502 -4.41 9.71 25.29
CA ARG A 502 -3.49 10.68 25.89
C ARG A 502 -3.63 12.03 25.19
N ASP A 503 -3.72 13.11 25.96
CA ASP A 503 -3.67 14.48 25.42
C ASP A 503 -2.24 14.88 24.98
N ASP A 504 -1.22 14.30 25.62
CA ASP A 504 0.21 14.48 25.33
C ASP A 504 0.76 13.49 24.29
N TRP A 505 -0.12 12.82 23.51
CA TRP A 505 0.29 11.78 22.55
C TRP A 505 1.46 12.15 21.61
N PRO A 506 1.65 13.40 21.14
CA PRO A 506 2.79 13.71 20.26
C PRO A 506 4.15 13.65 20.97
N ASP A 507 4.22 14.08 22.24
CA ASP A 507 5.44 14.04 23.06
C ASP A 507 5.71 12.60 23.55
N PHE A 508 4.64 11.88 23.90
CA PHE A 508 4.67 10.44 24.19
C PHE A 508 5.22 9.60 23.03
N VAL A 509 4.68 9.76 21.80
CA VAL A 509 5.17 9.06 20.60
C VAL A 509 6.62 9.46 20.31
N ASP A 510 6.95 10.76 20.36
CA ASP A 510 8.32 11.25 20.13
C ASP A 510 9.33 10.61 21.09
N ARG A 511 9.02 10.56 22.40
CA ARG A 511 9.93 10.03 23.44
C ARG A 511 10.17 8.53 23.34
N ILE A 512 9.15 7.78 22.93
CA ILE A 512 9.22 6.33 22.72
C ILE A 512 10.03 6.04 21.44
N VAL A 513 9.64 6.64 20.31
CA VAL A 513 10.31 6.40 19.01
C VAL A 513 11.78 6.80 19.09
N GLU A 514 12.11 7.99 19.58
CA GLU A 514 13.51 8.45 19.64
C GLU A 514 14.41 7.53 20.47
N ARG A 515 13.86 6.88 21.50
CA ARG A 515 14.62 5.99 22.40
C ARG A 515 14.68 4.55 21.94
N LEU A 516 13.63 4.01 21.31
CA LEU A 516 13.54 2.59 20.96
C LEU A 516 13.83 2.27 19.48
N LYS A 517 13.82 3.26 18.57
CA LYS A 517 14.08 3.08 17.12
C LYS A 517 15.46 2.51 16.72
N HIS A 518 16.29 2.12 17.68
CA HIS A 518 17.59 1.48 17.42
C HIS A 518 17.55 -0.05 17.51
N HIS A 519 16.46 -0.64 18.02
CA HIS A 519 16.23 -2.08 18.00
C HIS A 519 15.86 -2.52 16.59
N ARG A 520 16.58 -3.49 16.04
CA ARG A 520 16.38 -4.00 14.68
C ARG A 520 15.24 -5.01 14.62
N LEU A 521 14.96 -5.71 15.73
CA LEU A 521 13.87 -6.69 15.84
C LEU A 521 12.57 -6.05 16.36
N LEU A 522 12.26 -4.84 15.90
CA LEU A 522 11.13 -4.03 16.35
C LEU A 522 10.15 -3.76 15.20
N ILE A 523 8.86 -3.87 15.51
CA ILE A 523 7.73 -3.46 14.67
C ILE A 523 6.86 -2.53 15.52
N TRP A 524 6.39 -1.42 14.96
CA TRP A 524 5.44 -0.53 15.61
C TRP A 524 4.00 -0.98 15.35
N CYS A 525 3.14 -0.97 16.36
CA CYS A 525 1.69 -1.01 16.20
C CYS A 525 1.08 0.25 16.83
N VAL A 526 0.27 0.99 16.08
CA VAL A 526 -0.25 2.29 16.52
C VAL A 526 -1.25 2.18 17.67
N ALA A 527 -2.11 1.17 17.63
CA ALA A 527 -3.05 0.85 18.69
C ALA A 527 -3.48 -0.62 18.58
N GLU A 528 -3.84 -1.20 19.73
CA GLU A 528 -4.84 -2.27 19.93
C GLU A 528 -6.21 -1.76 19.40
N GLU A 529 -7.23 -2.63 19.27
CA GLU A 529 -8.49 -2.44 18.50
C GLU A 529 -8.86 -0.97 18.15
N TYR A 530 -8.26 -0.38 17.10
CA TYR A 530 -8.17 1.09 17.04
C TYR A 530 -9.52 1.82 16.97
N GLU A 531 -10.58 1.14 16.53
CA GLU A 531 -11.96 1.62 16.59
C GLU A 531 -12.43 1.97 18.03
N GLU A 532 -12.01 1.22 19.05
CA GLU A 532 -12.35 1.44 20.48
C GLU A 532 -11.85 2.80 20.99
N LEU A 533 -10.84 3.40 20.33
CA LEU A 533 -10.41 4.78 20.60
C LEU A 533 -11.57 5.78 20.45
N GLY A 534 -12.62 5.50 19.69
CA GLY A 534 -13.84 6.31 19.60
C GLY A 534 -13.83 7.38 18.50
N GLY A 535 -14.49 8.52 18.74
CA GLY A 535 -15.04 9.40 17.68
C GLY A 535 -14.12 9.78 16.50
N ASP A 536 -12.86 10.13 16.76
CA ASP A 536 -11.83 10.49 15.75
C ASP A 536 -10.71 9.44 15.62
N ALA A 537 -10.93 8.20 16.12
CA ALA A 537 -10.00 7.07 16.13
C ALA A 537 -9.12 6.95 14.87
N ARG A 538 -9.75 6.93 13.70
CA ARG A 538 -9.08 6.78 12.40
C ARG A 538 -8.12 7.93 12.09
N GLU A 539 -8.49 9.16 12.47
CA GLU A 539 -7.68 10.36 12.26
C GLU A 539 -6.51 10.39 13.25
N LEU A 540 -6.76 10.08 14.53
CA LEU A 540 -5.73 9.94 15.56
C LEU A 540 -4.70 8.86 15.20
N ALA A 541 -5.14 7.64 14.86
CA ALA A 541 -4.26 6.55 14.46
C ALA A 541 -3.41 6.92 13.21
N GLY A 542 -4.02 7.59 12.23
CA GLY A 542 -3.31 8.10 11.07
C GLY A 542 -2.27 9.18 11.42
N HIS A 543 -2.55 10.04 12.39
CA HIS A 543 -1.60 11.05 12.88
C HIS A 543 -0.45 10.45 13.70
N ILE A 544 -0.71 9.40 14.48
CA ILE A 544 0.33 8.65 15.20
C ILE A 544 1.25 7.93 14.20
N ALA A 545 0.69 7.21 13.21
CA ALA A 545 1.47 6.54 12.17
C ALA A 545 2.38 7.52 11.41
N GLU A 546 1.82 8.65 10.98
CA GLU A 546 2.56 9.75 10.34
C GLU A 546 3.67 10.28 11.25
N ARG A 547 3.39 10.48 12.55
CA ARG A 547 4.39 10.96 13.50
C ARG A 547 5.54 9.97 13.71
N ILE A 548 5.25 8.67 13.77
CA ILE A 548 6.28 7.62 13.84
C ILE A 548 7.17 7.68 12.59
N ARG A 549 6.62 7.79 11.38
CA ARG A 549 7.40 7.93 10.13
C ARG A 549 8.32 9.17 10.12
N GLN A 550 7.90 10.27 10.73
CA GLN A 550 8.69 11.51 10.83
C GLN A 550 9.87 11.40 11.83
N ARG A 551 9.78 10.51 12.82
CA ARG A 551 10.79 10.34 13.88
C ARG A 551 11.71 9.13 13.66
N ASP A 552 11.19 8.09 13.01
CA ASP A 552 11.90 6.86 12.72
C ASP A 552 12.69 6.95 11.40
N GLN A 553 13.91 7.48 11.50
CA GLN A 553 14.91 7.52 10.42
C GLN A 553 15.35 6.14 9.89
N PHE A 554 15.15 5.08 10.67
CA PHE A 554 15.49 3.70 10.30
C PHE A 554 14.32 3.02 9.57
N GLY A 555 13.10 3.52 9.77
CA GLY A 555 11.93 3.21 8.98
C GLY A 555 11.40 1.80 9.23
N HIS A 556 11.13 1.47 10.49
CA HIS A 556 10.53 0.19 10.87
C HIS A 556 9.12 0.03 10.28
N VAL A 557 8.68 -1.23 10.26
CA VAL A 557 7.32 -1.62 9.92
C VAL A 557 6.34 -0.94 10.88
N ILE A 558 5.31 -0.28 10.35
CA ILE A 558 4.20 0.27 11.15
C ILE A 558 2.93 -0.51 10.83
N GLY A 559 2.22 -0.96 11.86
CA GLY A 559 0.91 -1.57 11.74
C GLY A 559 -0.17 -0.95 12.62
N ILE A 560 -1.36 -1.51 12.50
CA ILE A 560 -2.58 -1.14 13.23
C ILE A 560 -3.39 -2.40 13.52
N HIS A 561 -3.83 -2.58 14.76
CA HIS A 561 -4.80 -3.60 15.18
C HIS A 561 -6.21 -3.05 15.03
N GLN A 562 -7.16 -3.89 14.64
CA GLN A 562 -8.54 -3.49 14.42
C GLN A 562 -9.51 -4.52 15.00
N LEU A 563 -10.75 -4.08 15.21
CA LEU A 563 -11.87 -4.94 15.57
C LEU A 563 -12.10 -6.09 14.59
N HIS A 564 -12.77 -7.11 15.11
CA HIS A 564 -13.00 -8.41 14.51
C HIS A 564 -13.49 -8.34 13.06
N GLY A 565 -12.65 -8.78 12.13
CA GLY A 565 -13.04 -8.88 10.73
C GLY A 565 -11.89 -8.93 9.73
N THR A 566 -12.21 -9.40 8.53
CA THR A 566 -11.27 -9.69 7.44
C THR A 566 -11.04 -8.51 6.47
N LYS A 567 -11.40 -7.28 6.85
CA LYS A 567 -11.44 -6.12 5.94
C LYS A 567 -10.85 -4.88 6.59
N PHE A 568 -9.68 -4.47 6.09
CA PHE A 568 -8.90 -3.41 6.71
C PHE A 568 -9.33 -2.01 6.27
N ALA A 569 -9.74 -1.20 7.25
CA ALA A 569 -10.15 0.18 7.00
C ALA A 569 -9.02 1.05 6.40
N PHE A 570 -7.75 0.65 6.59
CA PHE A 570 -6.56 1.35 6.11
C PHE A 570 -5.92 0.73 4.84
N ALA A 571 -6.57 -0.21 4.14
CA ALA A 571 -6.02 -0.99 3.00
C ALA A 571 -5.54 -0.21 1.74
N GLY A 572 -5.52 1.13 1.78
CA GLY A 572 -4.98 2.02 0.75
C GLY A 572 -4.18 3.21 1.33
N ASP A 573 -3.70 3.10 2.57
CA ASP A 573 -3.04 4.16 3.34
C ASP A 573 -1.56 3.80 3.58
N ALA A 574 -0.67 4.37 2.77
CA ALA A 574 0.77 4.08 2.74
C ALA A 574 1.53 4.43 4.05
N ARG A 575 0.86 5.00 5.05
CA ARG A 575 1.42 5.16 6.40
C ARG A 575 1.62 3.81 7.09
N PHE A 576 0.77 2.82 6.79
CA PHE A 576 0.81 1.48 7.38
C PHE A 576 1.41 0.45 6.41
N ASP A 577 2.30 -0.39 6.94
CA ASP A 577 2.95 -1.51 6.25
C ASP A 577 2.25 -2.85 6.54
N MET A 578 1.67 -2.97 7.75
CA MET A 578 1.15 -4.21 8.31
C MET A 578 -0.26 -4.02 8.86
N PHE A 579 -1.13 -5.01 8.69
CA PHE A 579 -2.40 -5.08 9.40
C PHE A 579 -2.42 -6.26 10.34
N LEU A 580 -2.90 -6.01 11.56
CA LEU A 580 -3.04 -6.99 12.60
C LEU A 580 -4.52 -7.40 12.67
N LEU A 581 -4.75 -8.71 12.54
CA LEU A 581 -6.06 -9.31 12.35
C LEU A 581 -6.56 -9.97 13.64
N GLN A 582 -7.63 -9.42 14.21
CA GLN A 582 -8.50 -10.14 15.14
C GLN A 582 -9.50 -10.99 14.35
N TYR A 583 -9.44 -12.32 14.49
CA TYR A 583 -10.38 -13.22 13.83
C TYR A 583 -10.74 -14.44 14.69
N ASN A 584 -11.71 -14.23 15.58
CA ASN A 584 -12.08 -15.15 16.66
C ASN A 584 -12.89 -16.34 16.15
N VAL A 585 -12.20 -17.46 15.85
CA VAL A 585 -12.77 -18.72 15.35
C VAL A 585 -12.14 -19.97 15.97
N ASP A 586 -12.91 -21.04 16.05
CA ASP A 586 -12.63 -22.29 16.80
C ASP A 586 -11.88 -23.39 16.02
N THR A 587 -11.49 -23.14 14.76
CA THR A 587 -11.05 -24.18 13.82
C THR A 587 -10.03 -23.65 12.79
N PRO A 588 -8.94 -24.40 12.51
CA PRO A 588 -7.93 -24.01 11.52
C PRO A 588 -8.50 -23.70 10.14
N GLU A 589 -9.54 -24.40 9.72
CA GLU A 589 -10.19 -24.24 8.41
C GLU A 589 -10.89 -22.88 8.29
N LYS A 590 -11.54 -22.41 9.36
CA LYS A 590 -12.14 -21.08 9.43
C LYS A 590 -11.07 -20.00 9.51
N LEU A 591 -10.01 -20.23 10.31
CA LEU A 591 -8.93 -19.26 10.48
C LEU A 591 -8.17 -19.04 9.17
N HIS A 592 -7.81 -20.12 8.47
CA HIS A 592 -7.22 -20.08 7.14
C HIS A 592 -8.09 -19.27 6.16
N ALA A 593 -9.39 -19.58 6.06
CA ALA A 593 -10.30 -18.86 5.18
C ALA A 593 -10.41 -17.36 5.52
N GLY A 594 -10.37 -17.02 6.81
CA GLY A 594 -10.31 -15.64 7.30
C GLY A 594 -9.03 -14.92 6.86
N CYS A 595 -7.86 -15.54 7.05
CA CYS A 595 -6.58 -15.01 6.57
C CYS A 595 -6.56 -14.83 5.04
N VAL A 596 -7.15 -15.75 4.28
CA VAL A 596 -7.25 -15.63 2.81
C VAL A 596 -8.16 -14.48 2.39
N GLU A 597 -9.32 -14.27 3.04
CA GLU A 597 -10.14 -13.07 2.78
C GLU A 597 -9.40 -11.79 3.17
N ALA A 598 -8.73 -11.78 4.32
CA ALA A 598 -7.93 -10.67 4.82
C ALA A 598 -6.81 -10.29 3.84
N TRP A 599 -6.01 -11.27 3.37
CA TRP A 599 -4.97 -11.07 2.37
C TRP A 599 -5.55 -10.50 1.06
N ARG A 600 -6.66 -11.08 0.56
CA ARG A 600 -7.38 -10.59 -0.63
C ARG A 600 -7.92 -9.16 -0.44
N SER A 601 -8.38 -8.77 0.75
CA SER A 601 -8.91 -7.43 1.02
C SER A 601 -7.86 -6.32 0.87
N THR A 602 -6.58 -6.63 1.12
CA THR A 602 -5.45 -5.69 0.92
C THR A 602 -4.98 -5.60 -0.54
N GLY A 603 -5.48 -6.50 -1.40
CA GLY A 603 -4.94 -6.76 -2.74
C GLY A 603 -3.57 -7.46 -2.73
N GLY A 604 -3.17 -8.10 -1.62
CA GLY A 604 -1.85 -8.70 -1.46
C GLY A 604 -0.71 -7.67 -1.34
N ARG A 605 -0.98 -6.48 -0.79
CA ARG A 605 -0.04 -5.34 -0.77
C ARG A 605 0.45 -4.89 0.62
N HIS A 606 -0.04 -5.53 1.69
CA HIS A 606 0.32 -5.19 3.07
C HIS A 606 0.61 -6.47 3.85
N VAL A 607 1.51 -6.42 4.81
CA VAL A 607 1.89 -7.56 5.64
C VAL A 607 0.69 -7.95 6.50
N LEU A 608 0.32 -9.24 6.51
CA LEU A 608 -0.71 -9.76 7.39
C LEU A 608 -0.08 -10.37 8.65
N ASN A 609 -0.48 -9.85 9.80
CA ASN A 609 -0.28 -10.44 11.11
C ASN A 609 -1.60 -11.06 11.60
N MET A 610 -1.61 -12.36 11.87
CA MET A 610 -2.71 -13.00 12.60
C MET A 610 -2.46 -12.80 14.10
N SER A 611 -2.91 -11.66 14.63
CA SER A 611 -2.57 -11.19 15.98
C SER A 611 -3.42 -11.85 17.06
N GLU A 612 -4.73 -11.92 16.85
CA GLU A 612 -5.66 -12.33 17.89
C GLU A 612 -6.68 -13.34 17.38
N CYS A 613 -6.75 -14.46 18.09
CA CYS A 613 -7.87 -15.39 18.01
C CYS A 613 -8.24 -15.81 19.43
N ALA A 614 -9.48 -15.56 19.85
CA ALA A 614 -10.00 -15.96 21.15
C ALA A 614 -9.71 -17.45 21.40
N ALA A 615 -9.21 -17.76 22.62
CA ALA A 615 -8.83 -19.10 23.06
C ALA A 615 -7.69 -19.79 22.28
N HIS A 616 -6.88 -19.09 21.47
CA HIS A 616 -5.85 -19.71 20.62
C HIS A 616 -4.92 -20.65 21.40
N SER A 617 -4.44 -20.28 22.60
CA SER A 617 -3.62 -21.17 23.43
C SER A 617 -4.41 -22.25 24.20
N GLN A 618 -5.73 -22.13 24.35
CA GLN A 618 -6.48 -23.02 25.23
C GLN A 618 -6.68 -24.44 24.65
N HIS A 619 -6.50 -24.60 23.34
CA HIS A 619 -6.55 -25.90 22.66
C HIS A 619 -5.29 -26.74 22.92
N GLY A 620 -5.32 -28.03 22.60
CA GLY A 620 -4.14 -28.91 22.66
C GLY A 620 -3.10 -28.55 21.59
N ASP A 621 -1.82 -28.82 21.88
CA ASP A 621 -0.65 -28.35 21.10
C ASP A 621 -0.77 -28.58 19.59
N ASP A 622 -1.27 -29.74 19.15
CA ASP A 622 -1.49 -30.06 17.73
C ASP A 622 -2.52 -29.14 17.06
N HIS A 623 -3.56 -28.72 17.77
CA HIS A 623 -4.55 -27.79 17.26
C HIS A 623 -3.98 -26.37 17.15
N VAL A 624 -3.21 -25.91 18.15
CA VAL A 624 -2.50 -24.62 18.10
C VAL A 624 -1.52 -24.58 16.93
N ARG A 625 -0.76 -25.66 16.70
CA ARG A 625 0.11 -25.77 15.52
C ARG A 625 -0.68 -25.72 14.22
N ARG A 626 -1.79 -26.44 14.10
CA ARG A 626 -2.67 -26.41 12.91
C ARG A 626 -3.23 -25.00 12.65
N MET A 627 -3.62 -24.25 13.68
CA MET A 627 -4.05 -22.84 13.59
C MET A 627 -2.91 -21.94 13.07
N ASN A 628 -1.69 -22.11 13.57
CA ASN A 628 -0.51 -21.38 13.11
C ASN A 628 -0.17 -21.68 11.63
N TRP A 629 -0.19 -22.95 11.21
CA TRP A 629 0.01 -23.33 9.80
C TRP A 629 -1.12 -22.81 8.90
N ALA A 630 -2.38 -22.94 9.32
CA ALA A 630 -3.54 -22.38 8.63
C ALA A 630 -3.38 -20.87 8.34
N SER A 631 -2.90 -20.11 9.32
CA SER A 631 -2.68 -18.66 9.22
C SER A 631 -1.60 -18.30 8.20
N VAL A 632 -0.43 -18.94 8.27
CA VAL A 632 0.69 -18.69 7.34
C VAL A 632 0.34 -19.16 5.92
N MET A 633 -0.30 -20.32 5.78
CA MET A 633 -0.85 -20.80 4.50
C MET A 633 -1.94 -19.88 3.94
N GLY A 634 -2.69 -19.21 4.81
CA GLY A 634 -3.66 -18.17 4.44
C GLY A 634 -3.05 -16.82 4.05
N GLY A 635 -1.73 -16.69 4.06
CA GLY A 635 -1.00 -15.50 3.59
C GLY A 635 -0.32 -14.68 4.68
N ALA A 636 -0.46 -15.03 5.97
CA ALA A 636 0.21 -14.33 7.06
C ALA A 636 1.74 -14.48 7.01
N SER A 637 2.46 -13.48 7.55
CA SER A 637 3.90 -13.54 7.82
C SER A 637 4.25 -13.29 9.30
N VAL A 638 3.28 -12.82 10.09
CA VAL A 638 3.33 -12.81 11.55
C VAL A 638 2.11 -13.59 12.07
N VAL A 639 2.28 -14.37 13.14
CA VAL A 639 1.20 -15.04 13.86
C VAL A 639 1.49 -14.97 15.35
N GLN A 640 0.56 -14.42 16.11
CA GLN A 640 0.64 -14.32 17.55
C GLN A 640 -0.40 -15.26 18.19
N VAL A 641 0.05 -16.04 19.17
CA VAL A 641 -0.78 -17.00 19.89
C VAL A 641 -1.33 -16.33 21.15
N LEU A 642 -2.55 -15.81 21.07
CA LEU A 642 -3.27 -15.24 22.22
C LEU A 642 -3.29 -16.20 23.42
N GLU A 643 -3.15 -15.69 24.64
CA GLU A 643 -3.06 -16.44 25.90
C GLU A 643 -1.82 -17.35 25.99
N MET A 644 -0.75 -17.05 25.27
CA MET A 644 0.54 -17.74 25.35
C MET A 644 1.70 -16.76 25.51
N GLY A 645 2.16 -16.57 26.75
CA GLY A 645 3.51 -16.05 27.04
C GLY A 645 3.67 -15.33 28.37
N ARG A 646 2.60 -15.12 29.15
CA ARG A 646 2.71 -14.76 30.57
C ARG A 646 3.32 -15.93 31.34
N ALA A 647 4.21 -15.64 32.29
CA ALA A 647 4.71 -16.62 33.25
C ALA A 647 3.68 -16.98 34.35
N SER A 648 2.60 -16.20 34.44
CA SER A 648 1.44 -16.43 35.31
C SER A 648 0.31 -17.22 34.63
N ASP A 649 0.34 -17.41 33.31
CA ASP A 649 -0.58 -18.27 32.57
C ASP A 649 -0.38 -19.75 32.95
N ARG A 650 -1.32 -20.58 32.51
CA ARG A 650 -1.27 -22.02 32.74
C ARG A 650 -0.05 -22.68 32.07
N ALA A 651 0.49 -23.70 32.71
CA ALA A 651 1.68 -24.40 32.23
C ALA A 651 1.44 -25.12 30.89
N GLU A 652 0.22 -25.59 30.63
CA GLU A 652 -0.20 -26.14 29.34
C GLU A 652 -0.21 -25.08 28.22
N TRP A 653 -0.64 -23.85 28.53
CA TRP A 653 -0.68 -22.75 27.55
C TRP A 653 0.73 -22.36 27.09
N ASN A 654 1.68 -22.42 28.02
CA ASN A 654 3.11 -22.23 27.77
C ASN A 654 3.91 -23.54 27.55
N SER A 655 3.26 -24.57 27.00
CA SER A 655 3.90 -25.85 26.64
C SER A 655 5.21 -25.65 25.88
N ALA A 656 6.24 -26.40 26.26
CA ALA A 656 7.54 -26.37 25.58
C ALA A 656 7.48 -26.89 24.13
N GLN A 657 6.43 -27.62 23.74
CA GLN A 657 6.24 -28.04 22.34
C GLN A 657 5.78 -26.87 21.46
N ARG A 658 4.85 -26.04 21.91
CA ARG A 658 4.30 -24.92 21.12
C ARG A 658 5.37 -23.97 20.62
N TYR A 659 6.30 -23.59 21.49
CA TYR A 659 7.43 -22.75 21.11
C TYR A 659 8.34 -23.42 20.07
N ARG A 660 8.49 -24.76 20.10
CA ARG A 660 9.19 -25.52 19.04
C ARG A 660 8.37 -25.57 17.75
N ASP A 661 7.06 -25.73 17.82
CA ASP A 661 6.17 -25.78 16.64
C ASP A 661 6.15 -24.42 15.93
N CYS A 662 6.08 -23.32 16.69
CA CYS A 662 6.19 -21.95 16.20
C CYS A 662 7.55 -21.70 15.52
N ALA A 663 8.66 -22.10 16.17
CA ALA A 663 9.99 -22.00 15.58
C ALA A 663 10.15 -22.87 14.33
N THR A 664 9.57 -24.08 14.32
CA THR A 664 9.62 -25.03 13.19
C THR A 664 8.89 -24.48 11.97
N LEU A 665 7.73 -23.86 12.17
CA LEU A 665 6.98 -23.17 11.12
C LEU A 665 7.79 -21.98 10.56
N ALA A 666 8.34 -21.13 11.41
CA ALA A 666 9.17 -20.00 10.98
C ALA A 666 10.43 -20.46 10.23
N ASP A 667 11.21 -21.39 10.77
CA ASP A 667 12.44 -21.91 10.16
C ASP A 667 12.19 -22.74 8.89
N PHE A 668 10.97 -23.22 8.67
CA PHE A 668 10.56 -23.75 7.37
C PHE A 668 10.41 -22.63 6.34
N PHE A 669 9.54 -21.64 6.58
CA PHE A 669 9.27 -20.57 5.62
C PHE A 669 10.49 -19.66 5.36
N GLU A 670 11.32 -19.38 6.36
CA GLU A 670 12.57 -18.64 6.18
C GLU A 670 13.61 -19.38 5.31
N SER A 671 13.53 -20.72 5.24
CA SER A 671 14.46 -21.54 4.44
C SER A 671 14.08 -21.70 2.97
N ILE A 672 12.85 -21.41 2.58
CA ILE A 672 12.30 -21.61 1.21
C ILE A 672 11.94 -20.27 0.53
N ASP A 673 11.61 -20.25 -0.77
CA ASP A 673 11.24 -19.03 -1.52
C ASP A 673 9.84 -18.47 -1.17
N ALA A 674 9.55 -18.38 0.13
CA ALA A 674 8.24 -18.08 0.70
C ALA A 674 7.63 -16.74 0.28
N ASN A 675 8.45 -15.69 0.15
CA ASN A 675 7.91 -14.34 -0.03
C ASN A 675 7.23 -14.16 -1.39
N GLY A 676 7.67 -14.91 -2.41
CA GLY A 676 7.01 -14.94 -3.71
C GLY A 676 5.76 -15.83 -3.78
N LEU A 677 5.36 -16.50 -2.69
CA LEU A 677 4.19 -17.38 -2.65
C LEU A 677 2.95 -16.68 -2.06
N VAL A 678 1.81 -16.83 -2.74
CA VAL A 678 0.50 -16.28 -2.34
C VAL A 678 -0.55 -17.39 -2.19
N PRO A 679 -1.65 -17.19 -1.41
CA PRO A 679 -2.70 -18.21 -1.25
C PRO A 679 -3.38 -18.55 -2.58
N ALA A 680 -3.49 -19.85 -2.88
CA ALA A 680 -3.88 -20.39 -4.18
C ALA A 680 -4.57 -21.77 -4.07
N ASP A 681 -5.51 -21.90 -3.13
CA ASP A 681 -6.14 -23.18 -2.75
C ASP A 681 -7.00 -23.80 -3.85
N GLU A 682 -7.31 -23.05 -4.92
CA GLU A 682 -7.81 -23.60 -6.18
C GLU A 682 -6.88 -24.65 -6.80
N LEU A 683 -5.58 -24.64 -6.47
CA LEU A 683 -4.59 -25.62 -6.91
C LEU A 683 -4.54 -26.90 -6.03
N THR A 684 -5.42 -27.05 -5.04
CA THR A 684 -5.45 -28.24 -4.16
C THR A 684 -5.78 -29.54 -4.92
N PHE A 685 -4.99 -30.60 -4.65
CA PHE A 685 -5.22 -31.92 -5.24
C PHE A 685 -4.84 -33.08 -4.30
N GLY A 686 -5.55 -34.22 -4.45
CA GLY A 686 -5.30 -35.45 -3.71
C GLY A 686 -5.62 -35.40 -2.20
N GLY A 687 -4.59 -35.14 -1.41
CA GLY A 687 -4.64 -35.02 0.06
C GLY A 687 -4.31 -33.61 0.58
N THR A 688 -3.94 -32.68 -0.29
CA THR A 688 -3.60 -31.29 0.10
C THR A 688 -4.84 -30.53 0.55
N GLN A 689 -4.72 -29.79 1.64
CA GLN A 689 -5.76 -28.91 2.19
C GLN A 689 -5.57 -27.44 1.78
N TYR A 690 -4.34 -26.92 1.92
CA TYR A 690 -4.02 -25.52 1.62
C TYR A 690 -2.81 -25.42 0.67
N VAL A 691 -2.77 -24.39 -0.16
CA VAL A 691 -1.68 -24.13 -1.11
C VAL A 691 -1.24 -22.67 -1.08
N LEU A 692 0.07 -22.46 -0.90
CA LEU A 692 0.75 -21.21 -1.26
C LEU A 692 1.48 -21.43 -2.59
N ALA A 693 1.34 -20.53 -3.56
CA ALA A 693 1.89 -20.70 -4.91
C ALA A 693 2.59 -19.45 -5.46
N LYS A 694 3.62 -19.71 -6.27
CA LYS A 694 4.18 -18.84 -7.31
C LYS A 694 4.04 -19.63 -8.62
N PRO A 695 2.87 -19.56 -9.29
CA PRO A 695 2.54 -20.45 -10.41
C PRO A 695 3.64 -20.52 -11.46
N GLY A 696 3.86 -21.73 -11.99
CA GLY A 696 4.98 -22.03 -12.89
C GLY A 696 6.33 -22.27 -12.22
N HIS A 697 6.54 -21.87 -10.96
CA HIS A 697 7.86 -21.82 -10.33
C HIS A 697 7.98 -22.67 -9.06
N ALA A 698 7.17 -22.35 -8.03
CA ALA A 698 7.29 -22.93 -6.70
C ALA A 698 5.95 -22.91 -5.93
N TYR A 699 5.79 -23.83 -5.00
CA TYR A 699 4.56 -24.05 -4.24
C TYR A 699 4.88 -24.59 -2.84
N VAL A 700 4.01 -24.36 -1.87
CA VAL A 700 3.90 -25.17 -0.65
C VAL A 700 2.51 -25.79 -0.62
N ALA A 701 2.45 -27.10 -0.42
CA ALA A 701 1.22 -27.86 -0.17
C ALA A 701 1.22 -28.37 1.27
N TYR A 702 0.13 -28.17 2.01
CA TYR A 702 -0.04 -28.57 3.42
C TYR A 702 -1.19 -29.55 3.62
N ALA A 703 -1.09 -30.44 4.61
CA ALA A 703 -2.21 -31.22 5.13
C ALA A 703 -2.04 -31.54 6.64
N SER A 704 -3.06 -31.22 7.43
CA SER A 704 -3.18 -31.54 8.86
C SER A 704 -3.35 -33.03 9.12
N GLU A 705 -3.98 -33.74 8.17
CA GLU A 705 -4.22 -35.19 8.18
C GLU A 705 -3.93 -35.72 6.76
N PRO A 706 -2.65 -35.95 6.41
CA PRO A 706 -2.30 -36.36 5.07
C PRO A 706 -2.84 -37.76 4.75
N LYS A 707 -3.52 -37.85 3.61
CA LYS A 707 -3.66 -39.13 2.91
C LYS A 707 -2.26 -39.58 2.45
N ALA A 708 -2.13 -40.82 1.99
CA ALA A 708 -0.88 -41.37 1.45
C ALA A 708 -0.22 -40.53 0.32
N ARG A 709 -0.92 -39.53 -0.25
CA ARG A 709 -0.41 -38.60 -1.28
C ARG A 709 -0.87 -37.17 -1.07
N LEU A 710 0.05 -36.20 -1.17
CA LEU A 710 -0.24 -34.77 -1.38
C LEU A 710 -0.04 -34.41 -2.86
N GLY A 711 -0.70 -33.37 -3.35
CA GLY A 711 -0.65 -32.99 -4.76
C GLY A 711 -1.07 -31.56 -5.07
N LEU A 712 -0.86 -31.18 -6.32
CA LEU A 712 -1.16 -29.88 -6.90
C LEU A 712 -1.83 -30.04 -8.28
N ARG A 713 -2.71 -29.11 -8.63
CA ARG A 713 -3.29 -28.99 -9.98
C ARG A 713 -2.35 -28.29 -10.94
N ASP A 714 -2.63 -28.46 -12.24
CA ASP A 714 -2.14 -27.62 -13.33
C ASP A 714 -0.63 -27.34 -13.35
N LEU A 715 0.17 -28.30 -12.86
CA LEU A 715 1.62 -28.17 -12.89
C LEU A 715 2.14 -28.13 -14.34
N PRO A 716 3.13 -27.26 -14.64
CA PRO A 716 3.97 -27.42 -15.83
C PRO A 716 4.52 -28.84 -15.96
N ASP A 717 4.78 -29.25 -17.21
CA ASP A 717 5.51 -30.49 -17.48
C ASP A 717 6.98 -30.33 -17.05
N GLY A 718 7.42 -31.07 -16.05
CA GLY A 718 8.75 -30.85 -15.49
C GLY A 718 9.19 -31.81 -14.40
N LYS A 719 10.44 -31.63 -13.97
CA LYS A 719 11.08 -32.34 -12.86
C LYS A 719 11.15 -31.41 -11.66
N TYR A 720 10.58 -31.84 -10.54
CA TYR A 720 10.41 -31.04 -9.33
C TYR A 720 11.29 -31.56 -8.20
N ALA A 721 11.92 -30.62 -7.47
CA ALA A 721 12.51 -30.88 -6.16
C ALA A 721 11.41 -30.69 -5.09
N LEU A 722 11.30 -31.66 -4.19
CA LEU A 722 10.28 -31.72 -3.14
C LEU A 722 10.98 -31.78 -1.77
N THR A 723 10.90 -30.68 -1.02
CA THR A 723 11.38 -30.61 0.37
C THR A 723 10.18 -30.83 1.30
N TRP A 724 10.00 -32.05 1.78
CA TRP A 724 8.97 -32.41 2.75
C TRP A 724 9.36 -31.98 4.17
N ILE A 725 8.36 -31.69 5.01
CA ILE A 725 8.51 -31.49 6.45
C ILE A 725 7.33 -32.13 7.21
N GLU A 726 7.61 -32.80 8.32
CA GLU A 726 6.60 -33.19 9.33
C GLU A 726 6.51 -32.08 10.38
N CYS A 727 5.34 -31.44 10.47
CA CYS A 727 5.20 -30.10 11.05
C CYS A 727 5.41 -30.04 12.57
N GLY A 728 5.07 -31.11 13.30
CA GLY A 728 5.24 -31.22 14.76
C GLY A 728 6.62 -31.73 15.22
N THR A 729 7.48 -32.16 14.29
CA THR A 729 8.84 -32.66 14.60
C THR A 729 9.95 -31.87 13.93
N GLY A 730 9.62 -31.10 12.88
CA GLY A 730 10.59 -30.40 12.05
C GLY A 730 11.41 -31.33 11.15
N ARG A 731 11.13 -32.64 11.16
CA ARG A 731 11.84 -33.64 10.36
C ARG A 731 11.61 -33.37 8.87
N ARG A 732 12.70 -33.20 8.11
CA ARG A 732 12.66 -32.96 6.66
C ARG A 732 13.11 -34.16 5.86
N MET A 733 12.60 -34.28 4.63
CA MET A 733 13.05 -35.26 3.65
C MET A 733 13.05 -34.65 2.24
N GLU A 734 14.17 -34.81 1.53
CA GLU A 734 14.29 -34.37 0.14
C GLU A 734 13.88 -35.50 -0.82
N GLN A 735 13.08 -35.15 -1.82
CA GLN A 735 12.66 -36.04 -2.91
C GLN A 735 12.82 -35.31 -4.25
N THR A 736 12.90 -36.05 -5.34
CA THR A 736 12.78 -35.51 -6.70
C THR A 736 11.78 -36.37 -7.48
N ALA A 737 10.81 -35.72 -8.12
CA ALA A 737 9.74 -36.39 -8.85
C ALA A 737 9.37 -35.60 -10.11
N ASN A 738 8.72 -36.25 -11.07
CA ASN A 738 8.13 -35.55 -12.21
C ASN A 738 6.72 -35.04 -11.85
N GLY A 739 6.25 -34.03 -12.57
CA GLY A 739 4.88 -33.51 -12.47
C GLY A 739 4.41 -32.92 -13.79
N LYS A 740 3.09 -32.97 -14.02
CA LYS A 740 2.39 -32.42 -15.19
C LYS A 740 0.88 -32.45 -14.95
N GLY A 741 0.21 -31.30 -15.00
CA GLY A 741 -1.20 -31.18 -14.64
C GLY A 741 -1.48 -31.61 -13.20
N ASP A 742 -2.68 -32.14 -12.94
CA ASP A 742 -3.09 -32.79 -11.70
C ASP A 742 -2.10 -33.89 -11.26
N THR A 743 -1.17 -33.55 -10.36
CA THR A 743 -0.08 -34.41 -9.92
C THR A 743 -0.13 -34.60 -8.41
N ALA A 744 0.06 -35.83 -7.93
CA ALA A 744 0.21 -36.11 -6.51
C ALA A 744 1.35 -37.11 -6.26
N TRP A 745 2.13 -36.90 -5.20
CA TRP A 745 3.28 -37.71 -4.83
C TRP A 745 3.03 -38.40 -3.50
N ASN A 746 3.61 -39.59 -3.31
CA ASN A 746 3.50 -40.30 -2.04
C ASN A 746 4.22 -39.51 -0.93
N VAL A 747 3.57 -39.36 0.22
CA VAL A 747 4.24 -38.89 1.44
C VAL A 747 5.35 -39.91 1.78
N PRO A 748 6.59 -39.49 2.09
CA PRO A 748 7.63 -40.41 2.55
C PRO A 748 7.15 -41.19 3.78
N GLY A 749 7.33 -42.51 3.79
CA GLY A 749 6.72 -43.40 4.80
C GLY A 749 7.25 -43.19 6.22
N GLU A 750 8.33 -42.44 6.37
CA GLU A 750 8.92 -42.04 7.63
C GLU A 750 8.39 -40.70 8.18
N LEU A 751 7.45 -40.06 7.47
CA LEU A 751 6.63 -38.94 7.93
C LEU A 751 5.19 -39.44 8.06
N SER A 752 4.54 -39.18 9.21
CA SER A 752 3.27 -39.86 9.55
C SER A 752 2.23 -38.97 10.24
N GLY A 753 2.65 -37.81 10.77
CA GLY A 753 1.73 -36.80 11.30
C GLY A 753 1.28 -35.80 10.23
N GLU A 754 0.95 -34.59 10.69
CA GLU A 754 0.76 -33.39 9.88
C GLU A 754 2.02 -33.04 9.05
N VAL A 755 1.85 -32.74 7.76
CA VAL A 755 2.97 -32.48 6.83
C VAL A 755 2.75 -31.28 5.92
N ALA A 756 3.86 -30.70 5.47
CA ALA A 756 3.91 -29.84 4.29
C ALA A 756 5.01 -30.29 3.32
N VAL A 757 4.90 -29.87 2.06
CA VAL A 757 5.94 -30.05 1.05
C VAL A 757 6.14 -28.77 0.25
N TYR A 758 7.38 -28.28 0.22
CA TYR A 758 7.81 -27.24 -0.70
C TYR A 758 8.20 -27.89 -2.04
N VAL A 759 7.43 -27.58 -3.08
CA VAL A 759 7.57 -28.13 -4.43
C VAL A 759 8.14 -27.04 -5.33
N ARG A 760 9.32 -27.26 -5.92
CA ARG A 760 9.99 -26.27 -6.78
C ARG A 760 10.40 -26.90 -8.11
N LEU A 761 10.12 -26.21 -9.21
CA LEU A 761 10.54 -26.63 -10.55
C LEU A 761 12.08 -26.65 -10.63
N GLY A 762 12.63 -27.76 -11.10
CA GLY A 762 14.06 -27.91 -11.36
C GLY A 762 14.51 -27.18 -12.63
N LYS A 763 15.83 -27.12 -12.82
CA LYS A 763 16.46 -26.79 -14.11
C LYS A 763 16.67 -28.07 -14.92
#